data_AF-A0A1W6MRM5-F1
#
_entry.id   AF-A0A1W6MRM5-F1
#
_cell.length_a   1.000
_cell.length_b   1.000
_cell.length_c   1.000
_cell.angle_alpha   90.00
_cell.angle_beta   90.00
_cell.angle_gamma   90.00
#
_symmetry.space_group_name_H-M   'P 1'
#
loop_
_entity.id
_entity.type
_entity.pdbx_description
1 polymer ?
#
loop_
_entity_poly.entity_id
_entity_poly.type
_entity_poly.pdbx_seq_one_letter_code
_entity_poly.pdbx_strand_id
1 'polypeptide(L)'
;MDGRILKRVLLVITVTGLCAGLTAKFSSLPELAQWAWGLGAAPVLASLAISILRDLSAGRMGVDAIAFLSMAGALALGESLAGVIIAIMYAGGNLLEDFAVGRAERDLKALIDRAPRLAHRKNGDAIEDAPIEAIAVGDAILVRAGEIVPIDGLITSPGALLDEAALTGEPIPVTRFTGEAASSGTINAGEAFEMRASATAGESTYAGIVRMVSAAQAAKAPFMRMADRYALMLLPITLALAAAAWWFSQDPIRALAVLVAATPCPLILAAPAAFIGGTSLAARRGILIKGGGPLEILARVHTVLFDKTGTLTVGGARLVSIETAPGVSPDEALRLAASLEQASHHVLAATIVSTARGKDLALSAPEDVREVLGTGLTGLVEGRRIAVGALSLVRSDERMEEWARRAAQRASWRSALTVFVAADGKMIAVLLFADELRRETPRAIRGLRSVGVERIVMVTGDRAEPAETIGAALDLDAVLSERVPSDKVDAVVAERRMALTLMVGDGINDAPALAAANVGMAMGARGASASSEAADAVLLVDRLDRVAEAVAIGKRTRAIALQSIVAGMTMSGLTMVAAAFGYVTPVAGALIQEAIDVAVILNALRALSPIRAFDAPTMSESAANVLREEHERLEKSLARLQEIVDALDICKAQAATALISEADEIVATQIVKHEREDEETVYPRVSGFLKDTHGLSAMSRAHREILHQARLLARLTQGLRLQDLETYLIRDAQHIVESIVSLVHIHNAQEEDIYEHAAAQFASAPGLPRAGAKLGGTRAPSAFERALAAPRVKRRSAVMAGALIALAVIAGGGAFWGWRHGRLPLQSREESSSAVVATIHARETTPITAETSGVIGAVYCKRGEAVRAGQPCARIEARGLQDELARQELALRQRIAEAERARAEAGQAKAAADRMARGGARKQKALSAARRAYERAQARALSEDAAMTTAEAAINATKATLKTAELVSPIDGTIVGRAVDVGKMVRAGEPSFLVASDIGVVKIEAQVDAAFAATHRLGDAIAFRVDDIPGQLFHGKLTQMSQEPAAGGADEMSVVLRASNEDGLLQPGSSIRIRFEQSGTGL
;
A
#
# COMPACT_ATOMS: atom_id res chain seq x y z
N MET A 1 -6.94 17.79 32.05
CA MET A 1 -8.26 17.48 31.46
C MET A 1 -8.02 17.13 30.00
N ASP A 2 -8.56 16.02 29.51
CA ASP A 2 -8.31 15.59 28.13
C ASP A 2 -8.84 16.63 27.13
N GLY A 3 -8.11 16.89 26.04
CA GLY A 3 -8.39 18.00 25.12
C GLY A 3 -9.77 17.92 24.47
N ARG A 4 -10.23 16.69 24.20
CA ARG A 4 -11.57 16.41 23.67
C ARG A 4 -12.68 16.69 24.69
N ILE A 5 -12.42 16.48 25.97
CA ILE A 5 -13.37 16.80 27.06
C ILE A 5 -13.52 18.32 27.17
N LEU A 6 -12.42 19.07 27.13
CA LEU A 6 -12.46 20.55 27.15
C LEU A 6 -13.25 21.11 25.96
N LYS A 7 -13.00 20.65 24.73
CA LYS A 7 -13.77 21.04 23.53
C LYS A 7 -15.28 20.80 23.71
N ARG A 8 -15.68 19.61 24.20
CA ARG A 8 -17.10 19.27 24.44
C ARG A 8 -17.73 20.13 25.54
N VAL A 9 -17.03 20.37 26.65
CA VAL A 9 -17.51 21.23 27.74
C VAL A 9 -17.71 22.67 27.26
N LEU A 10 -16.79 23.20 26.46
CA LEU A 10 -16.93 24.54 25.86
C LEU A 10 -18.11 24.65 24.89
N LEU A 11 -18.39 23.60 24.09
CA LEU A 11 -19.61 23.57 23.27
C LEU A 11 -20.88 23.51 24.13
N VAL A 12 -20.92 22.71 25.19
CA VAL A 12 -22.07 22.64 26.10
C VAL A 12 -22.32 24.00 26.75
N ILE A 13 -21.28 24.67 27.27
CA ILE A 13 -21.39 26.00 27.89
C ILE A 13 -21.95 27.04 26.90
N THR A 14 -21.44 27.07 25.66
CA THR A 14 -21.89 28.03 24.65
C THR A 14 -23.33 27.75 24.18
N VAL A 15 -23.70 26.49 23.97
CA VAL A 15 -25.08 26.09 23.62
C VAL A 15 -26.05 26.38 24.76
N THR A 16 -25.68 26.10 26.02
CA THR A 16 -26.49 26.48 27.19
C THR A 16 -26.64 28.00 27.30
N GLY A 17 -25.58 28.77 27.07
CA GLY A 17 -25.64 30.23 27.02
C GLY A 17 -26.55 30.78 25.92
N LEU A 18 -26.48 30.21 24.70
CA LEU A 18 -27.40 30.55 23.60
C LEU A 18 -28.85 30.26 23.98
N CYS A 19 -29.15 29.05 24.45
CA CYS A 19 -30.50 28.64 24.84
C CYS A 19 -31.05 29.50 26.00
N ALA A 20 -30.26 29.74 27.04
CA ALA A 20 -30.65 30.59 28.17
C ALA A 20 -30.95 32.03 27.72
N GLY A 21 -30.11 32.61 26.87
CA GLY A 21 -30.33 33.97 26.36
C GLY A 21 -31.48 34.07 25.36
N LEU A 22 -31.73 33.03 24.54
CA LEU A 22 -32.93 32.96 23.71
C LEU A 22 -34.20 32.89 24.57
N THR A 23 -34.24 32.04 25.60
CA THR A 23 -35.35 31.98 26.56
C THR A 23 -35.56 33.32 27.25
N ALA A 24 -34.50 33.96 27.75
CA ALA A 24 -34.59 35.30 28.35
C ALA A 24 -35.14 36.34 27.36
N LYS A 25 -34.73 36.31 26.08
CA LYS A 25 -35.25 37.18 25.02
C LYS A 25 -36.75 36.96 24.79
N PHE A 26 -37.21 35.71 24.71
CA PHE A 26 -38.64 35.38 24.57
C PHE A 26 -39.47 35.72 25.82
N SER A 27 -38.86 35.66 27.01
CA SER A 27 -39.45 36.13 28.27
C SER A 27 -39.39 37.66 28.45
N SER A 28 -39.00 38.43 27.43
CA SER A 28 -38.87 39.90 27.47
C SER A 28 -37.86 40.43 28.49
N LEU A 29 -36.78 39.69 28.74
CA LEU A 29 -35.68 40.04 29.64
C LEU A 29 -34.37 40.28 28.84
N PRO A 30 -34.26 41.40 28.10
CA PRO A 30 -33.17 41.63 27.14
C PRO A 30 -31.78 41.74 27.78
N GLU A 31 -31.67 42.34 28.97
CA GLU A 31 -30.40 42.44 29.69
C GLU A 31 -29.87 41.06 30.11
N LEU A 32 -30.74 40.21 30.67
CA LEU A 32 -30.39 38.83 31.01
C LEU A 32 -30.03 38.00 29.78
N ALA A 33 -30.62 38.30 28.61
CA ALA A 33 -30.25 37.67 27.35
C ALA A 33 -28.81 38.02 26.94
N GLN A 34 -28.43 39.31 27.00
CA GLN A 34 -27.06 39.75 26.70
C GLN A 34 -26.02 39.16 27.66
N TRP A 35 -26.31 39.13 28.96
CA TRP A 35 -25.44 38.49 29.96
C TRP A 35 -25.29 36.98 29.73
N ALA A 36 -26.38 36.26 29.43
CA ALA A 36 -26.34 34.83 29.17
C ALA A 36 -25.50 34.48 27.92
N TRP A 37 -25.63 35.25 26.84
CA TRP A 37 -24.80 35.08 25.64
C TRP A 37 -23.33 35.44 25.89
N GLY A 38 -23.07 36.55 26.58
CA GLY A 38 -21.71 36.99 26.93
C GLY A 38 -20.96 35.98 27.81
N LEU A 39 -21.63 35.46 28.86
CA LEU A 39 -21.09 34.43 29.74
C LEU A 39 -20.91 33.08 29.02
N GLY A 40 -21.74 32.76 28.01
CA GLY A 40 -21.54 31.60 27.14
C GLY A 40 -20.28 31.72 26.27
N ALA A 41 -20.03 32.90 25.69
CA ALA A 41 -18.91 33.13 24.77
C ALA A 41 -17.56 33.31 25.47
N ALA A 42 -17.52 33.96 26.64
CA ALA A 42 -16.27 34.35 27.31
C ALA A 42 -15.29 33.18 27.61
N PRO A 43 -15.72 31.98 28.03
CA PRO A 43 -14.82 30.84 28.24
C PRO A 43 -14.13 30.35 26.96
N VAL A 44 -14.81 30.41 25.81
CA VAL A 44 -14.22 30.07 24.51
C VAL A 44 -13.21 31.13 24.09
N LEU A 45 -13.55 32.41 24.24
CA LEU A 45 -12.63 33.52 23.96
C LEU A 45 -11.35 33.44 24.81
N ALA A 46 -11.47 33.12 26.10
CA ALA A 46 -10.34 32.93 27.00
C ALA A 46 -9.49 31.72 26.61
N SER A 47 -10.12 30.59 26.27
CA SER A 47 -9.42 29.39 25.77
C SER A 47 -8.64 29.68 24.48
N LEU A 48 -9.25 30.42 23.56
CA LEU A 48 -8.64 30.81 22.29
C LEU A 48 -7.47 31.77 22.49
N ALA A 49 -7.60 32.75 23.38
CA ALA A 49 -6.53 33.67 23.75
C ALA A 49 -5.29 32.93 24.27
N ILE A 50 -5.48 31.94 25.15
CA ILE A 50 -4.40 31.10 25.70
C ILE A 50 -3.72 30.28 24.58
N SER A 51 -4.49 29.75 23.61
CA SER A 51 -3.93 29.02 22.47
C SER A 51 -3.08 29.93 21.58
N ILE A 52 -3.63 31.09 21.17
CA ILE A 52 -2.93 32.06 20.33
C ILE A 52 -1.64 32.55 21.01
N LEU A 53 -1.66 32.82 22.32
CA LEU A 53 -0.47 33.24 23.05
C LEU A 53 0.63 32.16 23.05
N ARG A 54 0.24 30.88 23.18
CA ARG A 54 1.15 29.74 23.09
C ARG A 54 1.70 29.55 21.67
N ASP A 55 0.86 29.63 20.65
CA ASP A 55 1.31 29.47 19.26
C ASP A 55 2.22 30.61 18.80
N LEU A 56 1.92 31.85 19.21
CA LEU A 56 2.80 33.01 18.97
C LEU A 56 4.16 32.84 19.67
N SER A 57 4.17 32.34 20.92
CA SER A 57 5.42 32.03 21.63
C SER A 57 6.26 30.92 20.96
N ALA A 58 5.62 30.09 20.13
CA ALA A 58 6.25 29.05 19.32
C ALA A 58 6.49 29.46 17.85
N GLY A 59 6.37 30.76 17.53
CA GLY A 59 6.64 31.31 16.18
C GLY A 59 5.57 31.01 15.12
N ARG A 60 4.37 30.57 15.51
CA ARG A 60 3.26 30.26 14.60
C ARG A 60 2.17 31.33 14.68
N MET A 61 1.82 31.95 13.56
CA MET A 61 0.61 32.78 13.45
C MET A 61 -0.51 31.97 12.78
N GLY A 62 -1.58 31.68 13.52
CA GLY A 62 -2.74 30.92 13.06
C GLY A 62 -3.91 31.81 12.60
N VAL A 63 -4.79 31.25 11.79
CA VAL A 63 -6.03 31.91 11.31
C VAL A 63 -7.07 32.13 12.41
N ASP A 64 -6.88 31.48 13.56
CA ASP A 64 -7.61 31.67 14.82
C ASP A 64 -7.67 33.13 15.29
N ALA A 65 -6.72 33.97 14.86
CA ALA A 65 -6.74 35.42 15.09
C ALA A 65 -8.03 36.08 14.57
N ILE A 66 -8.61 35.60 13.46
CA ILE A 66 -9.89 36.11 12.93
C ILE A 66 -11.02 35.79 13.91
N ALA A 67 -11.12 34.53 14.34
CA ALA A 67 -12.16 34.10 15.29
C ALA A 67 -12.06 34.83 16.63
N PHE A 68 -10.83 35.06 17.14
CA PHE A 68 -10.59 35.85 18.34
C PHE A 68 -11.07 37.30 18.18
N LEU A 69 -10.69 37.98 17.09
CA LEU A 69 -11.10 39.36 16.82
C LEU A 69 -12.61 39.49 16.63
N SER A 70 -13.25 38.53 15.96
CA SER A 70 -14.70 38.47 15.79
C SER A 70 -15.44 38.31 17.12
N MET A 71 -15.02 37.38 17.98
CA MET A 71 -15.63 37.19 19.30
C MET A 71 -15.37 38.37 20.24
N ALA A 72 -14.14 38.89 20.29
CA ALA A 72 -13.79 40.05 21.12
C ALA A 72 -14.54 41.31 20.65
N GLY A 73 -14.60 41.57 19.34
CA GLY A 73 -15.33 42.68 18.75
C GLY A 73 -16.84 42.59 18.99
N ALA A 74 -17.42 41.39 18.88
CA ALA A 74 -18.84 41.16 19.16
C ALA A 74 -19.20 41.48 20.63
N LEU A 75 -18.37 41.03 21.59
CA LEU A 75 -18.60 41.36 23.00
C LEU A 75 -18.36 42.85 23.30
N ALA A 76 -17.33 43.47 22.71
CA ALA A 76 -17.02 44.89 22.93
C ALA A 76 -18.08 45.84 22.34
N LEU A 77 -18.72 45.46 21.23
CA LEU A 77 -19.77 46.26 20.57
C LEU A 77 -21.19 45.95 21.07
N GLY A 78 -21.35 45.08 22.07
CA GLY A 78 -22.67 44.68 22.61
C GLY A 78 -23.42 43.64 21.78
N GLU A 79 -22.87 43.21 20.65
CA GLU A 79 -23.35 42.15 19.74
C GLU A 79 -23.13 40.74 20.33
N SER A 80 -23.48 40.55 21.60
CA SER A 80 -23.24 39.32 22.37
C SER A 80 -23.93 38.08 21.78
N LEU A 81 -25.05 38.24 21.05
CA LEU A 81 -25.67 37.16 20.27
C LEU A 81 -24.74 36.67 19.15
N ALA A 82 -24.09 37.58 18.40
CA ALA A 82 -23.09 37.18 17.42
C ALA A 82 -21.90 36.51 18.13
N GLY A 83 -21.45 37.08 19.25
CA GLY A 83 -20.36 36.53 20.08
C GLY A 83 -20.57 35.06 20.48
N VAL A 84 -21.75 34.70 20.99
CA VAL A 84 -22.05 33.31 21.37
C VAL A 84 -22.21 32.38 20.16
N ILE A 85 -22.76 32.87 19.04
CA ILE A 85 -22.84 32.08 17.80
C ILE A 85 -21.44 31.77 17.26
N ILE A 86 -20.53 32.75 17.21
CA ILE A 86 -19.14 32.53 16.77
C ILE A 86 -18.42 31.57 17.72
N ALA A 87 -18.68 31.65 19.03
CA ALA A 87 -18.14 30.71 20.00
C ALA A 87 -18.66 29.27 19.79
N ILE A 88 -19.93 29.10 19.42
CA ILE A 88 -20.51 27.81 18.99
C ILE A 88 -19.87 27.33 17.68
N MET A 89 -19.69 28.21 16.68
CA MET A 89 -19.02 27.84 15.42
C MET A 89 -17.59 27.37 15.66
N TYR A 90 -16.82 28.06 16.51
CA TYR A 90 -15.44 27.68 16.82
C TYR A 90 -15.35 26.34 17.58
N ALA A 91 -16.19 26.15 18.61
CA ALA A 91 -16.22 24.90 19.38
C ALA A 91 -16.83 23.73 18.58
N GLY A 92 -17.84 24.02 17.75
CA GLY A 92 -18.57 23.08 16.91
C GLY A 92 -17.78 22.64 15.68
N GLY A 93 -17.10 23.55 14.98
CA GLY A 93 -16.22 23.24 13.86
C GLY A 93 -15.10 22.26 14.26
N ASN A 94 -14.50 22.47 15.44
CA ASN A 94 -13.56 21.54 16.07
C ASN A 94 -14.13 20.13 16.33
N LEU A 95 -15.44 20.01 16.58
CA LEU A 95 -16.14 18.74 16.82
C LEU A 95 -16.63 18.10 15.52
N LEU A 96 -16.99 18.91 14.52
CA LEU A 96 -17.25 18.47 13.14
C LEU A 96 -15.96 17.94 12.48
N GLU A 97 -14.81 18.53 12.78
CA GLU A 97 -13.49 18.02 12.41
C GLU A 97 -13.27 16.61 13.01
N ASP A 98 -13.30 16.50 14.34
CA ASP A 98 -13.16 15.22 15.05
C ASP A 98 -14.16 14.15 14.53
N PHE A 99 -15.38 14.55 14.18
CA PHE A 99 -16.40 13.66 13.61
C PHE A 99 -16.12 13.26 12.14
N ALA A 100 -15.67 14.19 11.30
CA ALA A 100 -15.36 13.92 9.90
C ALA A 100 -14.12 13.03 9.77
N VAL A 101 -13.07 13.35 10.54
CA VAL A 101 -11.86 12.52 10.72
C VAL A 101 -12.26 11.14 11.23
N GLY A 102 -12.94 11.05 12.38
CA GLY A 102 -13.38 9.78 12.96
C GLY A 102 -14.37 9.00 12.10
N ARG A 103 -15.11 9.64 11.18
CA ARG A 103 -15.93 8.93 10.19
C ARG A 103 -15.11 8.34 9.06
N ALA A 104 -14.07 9.03 8.59
CA ALA A 104 -13.19 8.51 7.55
C ALA A 104 -12.24 7.43 8.09
N GLU A 105 -11.76 7.57 9.32
CA GLU A 105 -10.96 6.57 10.06
C GLU A 105 -11.76 5.31 10.43
N ARG A 106 -13.08 5.40 10.63
CA ARG A 106 -13.92 4.29 11.10
C ARG A 106 -13.80 3.01 10.25
N ASP A 107 -13.71 3.18 8.94
CA ASP A 107 -13.59 2.05 8.01
C ASP A 107 -12.21 1.39 8.08
N LEU A 108 -11.18 2.20 8.34
CA LEU A 108 -9.80 1.76 8.54
C LEU A 108 -9.62 1.08 9.91
N LYS A 109 -10.32 1.57 10.94
CA LYS A 109 -10.41 0.90 12.25
C LYS A 109 -11.16 -0.43 12.15
N ALA A 110 -12.21 -0.54 11.34
CA ALA A 110 -12.94 -1.80 11.14
C ALA A 110 -12.09 -2.92 10.50
N LEU A 111 -10.98 -2.59 9.82
CA LEU A 111 -9.98 -3.58 9.40
C LEU A 111 -9.10 -4.04 10.57
N ILE A 112 -8.78 -3.18 11.54
CA ILE A 112 -8.03 -3.55 12.74
C ILE A 112 -8.89 -4.37 13.71
N ASP A 113 -10.13 -3.92 13.94
CA ASP A 113 -11.06 -4.53 14.91
C ASP A 113 -11.49 -5.97 14.53
N ARG A 114 -11.21 -6.41 13.28
CA ARG A 114 -11.44 -7.77 12.78
C ARG A 114 -10.29 -8.75 13.03
N ALA A 115 -9.15 -8.30 13.57
CA ALA A 115 -8.03 -9.17 13.88
C ALA A 115 -8.39 -10.26 14.90
N PRO A 116 -8.20 -11.57 14.58
CA PRO A 116 -8.31 -12.64 15.55
C PRO A 116 -7.34 -12.42 16.72
N ARG A 117 -7.80 -12.70 17.95
CA ARG A 117 -6.96 -12.66 19.17
C ARG A 117 -6.70 -14.03 19.77
N LEU A 118 -7.43 -15.03 19.29
CA LEU A 118 -7.32 -16.43 19.67
C LEU A 118 -7.16 -17.29 18.41
N ALA A 119 -6.50 -18.42 18.55
CA ALA A 119 -6.41 -19.47 17.55
C ALA A 119 -6.66 -20.83 18.22
N HIS A 120 -7.33 -21.74 17.51
CA HIS A 120 -7.67 -23.07 18.02
C HIS A 120 -6.51 -24.03 17.74
N ARG A 121 -5.58 -24.15 18.68
CA ARG A 121 -4.45 -25.09 18.56
C ARG A 121 -4.91 -26.51 18.85
N LYS A 122 -4.49 -27.44 18.00
CA LYS A 122 -4.79 -28.87 18.12
C LYS A 122 -3.57 -29.62 18.68
N ASN A 123 -3.67 -30.07 19.92
CA ASN A 123 -2.67 -30.89 20.62
C ASN A 123 -3.15 -32.34 20.67
N GLY A 124 -2.80 -33.14 19.65
CA GLY A 124 -3.34 -34.49 19.47
C GLY A 124 -4.83 -34.44 19.13
N ASP A 125 -5.67 -35.07 19.95
CA ASP A 125 -7.13 -35.05 19.81
C ASP A 125 -7.81 -33.88 20.54
N ALA A 126 -7.06 -33.12 21.36
CA ALA A 126 -7.58 -31.97 22.09
C ALA A 126 -7.43 -30.67 21.29
N ILE A 127 -8.45 -29.82 21.34
CA ILE A 127 -8.43 -28.46 20.78
C ILE A 127 -8.42 -27.47 21.96
N GLU A 128 -7.45 -26.57 21.98
CA GLU A 128 -7.33 -25.51 23.00
C GLU A 128 -7.33 -24.12 22.35
N ASP A 129 -7.97 -23.16 23.02
CA ASP A 129 -8.02 -21.76 22.58
C ASP A 129 -6.79 -21.03 23.13
N ALA A 130 -5.81 -20.79 22.27
CA ALA A 130 -4.57 -20.10 22.63
C ALA A 130 -4.56 -18.65 22.11
N PRO A 131 -3.98 -17.68 22.84
CA PRO A 131 -3.66 -16.36 22.27
C PRO A 131 -2.80 -16.50 21.01
N ILE A 132 -3.02 -15.66 19.99
CA ILE A 132 -2.27 -15.79 18.73
C ILE A 132 -0.75 -15.64 18.95
N GLU A 133 -0.34 -14.87 19.95
CA GLU A 133 1.05 -14.63 20.33
C GLU A 133 1.73 -15.87 20.94
N ALA A 134 0.95 -16.88 21.34
CA ALA A 134 1.43 -18.15 21.88
C ALA A 134 1.50 -19.28 20.84
N ILE A 135 1.16 -19.00 19.58
CA ILE A 135 1.24 -19.96 18.46
C ILE A 135 2.66 -19.95 17.87
N ALA A 136 3.26 -21.14 17.77
CA ALA A 136 4.57 -21.33 17.17
C ALA A 136 4.47 -21.84 15.71
N VAL A 137 5.51 -21.57 14.92
CA VAL A 137 5.66 -22.20 13.59
C VAL A 137 5.74 -23.71 13.76
N GLY A 138 4.87 -24.44 13.04
CA GLY A 138 4.73 -25.89 13.16
C GLY A 138 3.50 -26.35 13.96
N ASP A 139 2.87 -25.48 14.76
CA ASP A 139 1.65 -25.79 15.49
C ASP A 139 0.51 -26.16 14.53
N ALA A 140 -0.29 -27.16 14.89
CA ALA A 140 -1.50 -27.52 14.17
C ALA A 140 -2.66 -26.62 14.63
N ILE A 141 -3.32 -25.95 13.70
CA ILE A 141 -4.42 -25.01 13.92
C ILE A 141 -5.66 -25.55 13.22
N LEU A 142 -6.79 -25.59 13.93
CA LEU A 142 -8.10 -25.83 13.36
C LEU A 142 -8.77 -24.48 13.07
N VAL A 143 -9.29 -24.30 11.86
CA VAL A 143 -10.10 -23.12 11.51
C VAL A 143 -11.52 -23.58 11.26
N ARG A 144 -12.50 -23.17 12.08
CA ARG A 144 -13.89 -23.60 11.94
C ARG A 144 -14.59 -22.87 10.78
N ALA A 145 -15.74 -23.37 10.37
CA ALA A 145 -16.59 -22.73 9.37
C ALA A 145 -16.97 -21.30 9.79
N GLY A 146 -16.75 -20.31 8.92
CA GLY A 146 -17.03 -18.89 9.17
C GLY A 146 -15.98 -18.16 10.03
N GLU A 147 -14.94 -18.83 10.53
CA GLU A 147 -13.85 -18.17 11.25
C GLU A 147 -12.84 -17.53 10.30
N ILE A 148 -12.16 -16.49 10.79
CA ILE A 148 -11.03 -15.85 10.10
C ILE A 148 -9.78 -16.69 10.38
N VAL A 149 -9.00 -17.01 9.35
CA VAL A 149 -7.70 -17.67 9.48
C VAL A 149 -6.77 -16.78 10.34
N PRO A 150 -6.31 -17.25 11.52
CA PRO A 150 -5.65 -16.38 12.50
C PRO A 150 -4.17 -16.11 12.21
N ILE A 151 -3.50 -17.03 11.50
CA ILE A 151 -2.05 -17.04 11.28
C ILE A 151 -1.75 -17.63 9.90
N ASP A 152 -0.65 -17.22 9.26
CA ASP A 152 -0.28 -17.82 7.97
C ASP A 152 0.16 -19.28 8.17
N GLY A 153 -0.21 -20.18 7.25
CA GLY A 153 0.11 -21.60 7.36
C GLY A 153 -0.11 -22.41 6.09
N LEU A 154 0.20 -23.70 6.15
CA LEU A 154 0.00 -24.68 5.07
C LEU A 154 -1.17 -25.60 5.43
N ILE A 155 -2.10 -25.80 4.50
CA ILE A 155 -3.29 -26.63 4.71
C ILE A 155 -2.87 -28.11 4.84
N THR A 156 -3.35 -28.79 5.89
CA THR A 156 -3.09 -30.22 6.12
C THR A 156 -4.32 -31.10 5.83
N SER A 157 -5.52 -30.51 5.77
CA SER A 157 -6.75 -31.18 5.30
C SER A 157 -6.78 -31.37 3.78
N PRO A 158 -7.64 -32.25 3.23
CA PRO A 158 -7.77 -32.49 1.78
C PRO A 158 -8.09 -31.24 0.95
N GLY A 159 -8.82 -30.30 1.54
CA GLY A 159 -9.03 -28.96 0.98
C GLY A 159 -9.70 -28.01 1.97
N ALA A 160 -9.67 -26.73 1.64
CA ALA A 160 -10.31 -25.64 2.37
C ALA A 160 -10.97 -24.69 1.35
N LEU A 161 -12.19 -24.22 1.62
CA LEU A 161 -12.85 -23.20 0.81
C LEU A 161 -12.68 -21.85 1.50
N LEU A 162 -11.84 -20.97 0.94
CA LEU A 162 -11.49 -19.69 1.55
C LEU A 162 -12.15 -18.53 0.80
N ASP A 163 -12.91 -17.71 1.51
CA ASP A 163 -13.26 -16.37 1.07
C ASP A 163 -12.04 -15.46 1.29
N GLU A 164 -11.29 -15.26 0.21
CA GLU A 164 -10.11 -14.40 0.18
C GLU A 164 -10.47 -12.92 -0.11
N ALA A 165 -11.76 -12.56 -0.28
CA ALA A 165 -12.20 -11.24 -0.76
C ALA A 165 -11.68 -10.06 0.07
N ALA A 166 -11.42 -10.26 1.36
CA ALA A 166 -10.85 -9.24 2.25
C ALA A 166 -9.38 -8.92 1.95
N LEU A 167 -8.64 -9.84 1.32
CA LEU A 167 -7.22 -9.70 0.94
C LEU A 167 -7.03 -9.52 -0.56
N THR A 168 -7.76 -10.27 -1.39
CA THR A 168 -7.61 -10.30 -2.86
C THR A 168 -8.62 -9.39 -3.57
N GLY A 169 -9.72 -9.04 -2.91
CA GLY A 169 -10.82 -8.30 -3.53
C GLY A 169 -11.67 -9.13 -4.51
N GLU A 170 -11.39 -10.42 -4.68
CA GLU A 170 -12.20 -11.32 -5.52
C GLU A 170 -13.41 -11.83 -4.73
N PRO A 171 -14.65 -11.66 -5.23
CA PRO A 171 -15.87 -11.96 -4.46
C PRO A 171 -16.27 -13.45 -4.47
N ILE A 172 -15.48 -14.32 -5.10
CA ILE A 172 -15.76 -15.76 -5.24
C ILE A 172 -14.78 -16.52 -4.34
N PRO A 173 -15.26 -17.34 -3.38
CA PRO A 173 -14.39 -18.18 -2.55
C PRO A 173 -13.56 -19.16 -3.40
N VAL A 174 -12.30 -19.34 -3.01
CA VAL A 174 -11.32 -20.17 -3.71
C VAL A 174 -11.09 -21.47 -2.94
N THR A 175 -11.12 -22.61 -3.62
CA THR A 175 -10.71 -23.89 -3.03
C THR A 175 -9.19 -23.99 -3.05
N ARG A 176 -8.60 -24.25 -1.88
CA ARG A 176 -7.18 -24.55 -1.68
C ARG A 176 -7.00 -26.00 -1.24
N PHE A 177 -5.89 -26.64 -1.61
CA PHE A 177 -5.65 -28.07 -1.37
C PHE A 177 -4.51 -28.34 -0.38
N THR A 178 -4.33 -29.61 0.02
CA THR A 178 -3.27 -30.03 0.95
C THR A 178 -1.89 -29.55 0.49
N GLY A 179 -1.14 -28.89 1.39
CA GLY A 179 0.19 -28.36 1.12
C GLY A 179 0.20 -26.95 0.50
N GLU A 180 -0.95 -26.40 0.13
CA GLU A 180 -1.07 -25.00 -0.30
C GLU A 180 -1.14 -24.05 0.91
N ALA A 181 -0.82 -22.78 0.68
CA ALA A 181 -0.82 -21.77 1.73
C ALA A 181 -2.23 -21.21 1.99
N ALA A 182 -2.61 -21.13 3.27
CA ALA A 182 -3.73 -20.35 3.77
C ALA A 182 -3.19 -19.06 4.39
N SER A 183 -3.67 -17.91 3.93
CA SER A 183 -3.25 -16.60 4.42
C SER A 183 -4.13 -16.12 5.58
N SER A 184 -3.51 -15.58 6.62
CA SER A 184 -4.21 -14.94 7.73
C SER A 184 -5.12 -13.79 7.26
N GLY A 185 -6.29 -13.67 7.85
CA GLY A 185 -7.30 -12.67 7.46
C GLY A 185 -8.27 -13.10 6.37
N THR A 186 -8.05 -14.25 5.71
CA THR A 186 -9.08 -14.91 4.89
C THR A 186 -10.17 -15.51 5.78
N ILE A 187 -11.38 -15.70 5.26
CA ILE A 187 -12.49 -16.33 5.99
C ILE A 187 -12.67 -17.76 5.49
N ASN A 188 -12.83 -18.72 6.39
CA ASN A 188 -13.25 -20.06 6.00
C ASN A 188 -14.73 -20.03 5.56
N ALA A 189 -14.98 -20.19 4.26
CA ALA A 189 -16.31 -20.24 3.66
C ALA A 189 -16.88 -21.67 3.55
N GLY A 190 -16.08 -22.69 3.90
CA GLY A 190 -16.47 -24.10 3.86
C GLY A 190 -16.56 -24.76 5.24
N GLU A 191 -16.32 -26.06 5.28
CA GLU A 191 -16.24 -26.84 6.52
C GLU A 191 -14.94 -26.55 7.29
N ALA A 192 -14.85 -27.01 8.55
CA ALA A 192 -13.64 -26.82 9.34
C ALA A 192 -12.44 -27.56 8.71
N PHE A 193 -11.29 -26.90 8.63
CA PHE A 193 -10.06 -27.47 8.09
C PHE A 193 -8.88 -27.29 9.06
N GLU A 194 -7.90 -28.17 8.92
CA GLU A 194 -6.65 -28.15 9.67
C GLU A 194 -5.53 -27.58 8.79
N MET A 195 -4.69 -26.76 9.42
CA MET A 195 -3.48 -26.19 8.83
C MET A 195 -2.32 -26.23 9.83
N ARG A 196 -1.09 -26.19 9.33
CA ARG A 196 0.12 -26.04 10.13
C ARG A 196 0.65 -24.61 9.99
N ALA A 197 0.83 -23.91 11.10
CA ALA A 197 1.36 -22.54 11.10
C ALA A 197 2.74 -22.47 10.43
N SER A 198 2.93 -21.53 9.51
CA SER A 198 4.18 -21.32 8.75
C SER A 198 4.90 -20.03 9.17
N ALA A 199 4.19 -19.07 9.77
CA ALA A 199 4.75 -17.84 10.33
C ALA A 199 4.29 -17.64 11.78
N THR A 200 4.94 -16.73 12.52
CA THR A 200 4.43 -16.27 13.82
C THR A 200 3.31 -15.24 13.65
N ALA A 201 2.55 -14.95 14.70
CA ALA A 201 1.51 -13.91 14.68
C ALA A 201 2.06 -12.53 14.27
N GLY A 202 3.29 -12.18 14.66
CA GLY A 202 3.93 -10.93 14.28
C GLY A 202 4.36 -10.88 12.80
N GLU A 203 4.67 -12.02 12.20
CA GLU A 203 5.19 -12.12 10.82
C GLU A 203 4.09 -12.39 9.78
N SER A 204 2.93 -12.85 10.22
CA SER A 204 1.78 -13.18 9.37
C SER A 204 1.25 -11.99 8.57
N THR A 205 0.73 -12.28 7.38
CA THR A 205 0.24 -11.33 6.38
C THR A 205 -0.75 -10.30 6.95
N TYR A 206 -1.74 -10.75 7.73
CA TYR A 206 -2.72 -9.85 8.34
C TYR A 206 -2.12 -8.91 9.39
N ALA A 207 -1.16 -9.39 10.19
CA ALA A 207 -0.45 -8.53 11.14
C ALA A 207 0.41 -7.48 10.42
N GLY A 208 0.96 -7.83 9.24
CA GLY A 208 1.56 -6.88 8.31
C GLY A 208 0.58 -5.78 7.89
N ILE A 209 -0.63 -6.17 7.46
CA ILE A 209 -1.72 -5.23 7.10
C ILE A 209 -2.06 -4.32 8.29
N VAL A 210 -2.31 -4.87 9.47
CA VAL A 210 -2.64 -4.10 10.69
C VAL A 210 -1.53 -3.11 11.06
N ARG A 211 -0.25 -3.50 10.97
CA ARG A 211 0.89 -2.58 11.19
C ARG A 211 0.91 -1.45 10.18
N MET A 212 0.81 -1.76 8.88
CA MET A 212 0.85 -0.74 7.82
C MET A 212 -0.36 0.20 7.90
N VAL A 213 -1.54 -0.31 8.29
CA VAL A 213 -2.75 0.47 8.56
C VAL A 213 -2.56 1.40 9.76
N SER A 214 -1.98 0.89 10.85
CA SER A 214 -1.67 1.69 12.04
C SER A 214 -0.63 2.77 11.74
N ALA A 215 0.38 2.47 10.92
CA ALA A 215 1.36 3.43 10.44
C ALA A 215 0.71 4.51 9.56
N ALA A 216 -0.25 4.15 8.69
CA ALA A 216 -1.01 5.11 7.89
C ALA A 216 -1.92 6.03 8.72
N GLN A 217 -2.47 5.55 9.85
CA GLN A 217 -3.20 6.38 10.82
C GLN A 217 -2.25 7.29 11.63
N ALA A 218 -1.10 6.77 12.07
CA ALA A 218 -0.10 7.54 12.81
C ALA A 218 0.60 8.60 11.94
N ALA A 219 0.68 8.37 10.63
CA ALA A 219 1.19 9.31 9.63
C ALA A 219 0.23 10.50 9.42
N LYS A 220 0.15 11.37 10.42
CA LYS A 220 -0.33 12.75 10.26
C LYS A 220 0.58 13.46 9.25
N ALA A 221 0.17 13.41 7.98
CA ALA A 221 0.75 14.28 6.97
C ALA A 221 0.57 15.73 7.44
N PRO A 222 1.61 16.58 7.40
CA PRO A 222 1.44 18.00 7.58
C PRO A 222 0.65 18.54 6.38
N PHE A 223 -0.69 18.59 6.53
CA PHE A 223 -1.66 19.11 5.57
C PHE A 223 -1.56 20.65 5.45
N MET A 224 -0.34 21.14 5.19
CA MET A 224 0.15 22.46 5.56
C MET A 224 1.03 23.02 4.42
N ARG A 225 0.46 23.11 3.21
CA ARG A 225 1.07 23.81 2.06
C ARG A 225 0.05 24.58 1.23
N MET A 226 -1.10 23.97 0.92
CA MET A 226 -2.14 24.61 0.12
C MET A 226 -3.05 25.48 1.00
N ALA A 227 -3.56 24.96 2.12
CA ALA A 227 -4.39 25.71 3.06
C ALA A 227 -3.67 26.92 3.66
N ASP A 228 -2.48 26.72 4.26
CA ASP A 228 -1.71 27.81 4.89
C ASP A 228 -1.41 28.97 3.95
N ARG A 229 -1.06 28.68 2.69
CA ARG A 229 -0.73 29.73 1.71
C ARG A 229 -1.91 30.66 1.45
N TYR A 230 -3.14 30.14 1.44
CA TYR A 230 -4.35 30.96 1.33
C TYR A 230 -4.73 31.60 2.67
N ALA A 231 -4.56 30.89 3.80
CA ALA A 231 -4.85 31.42 5.14
C ALA A 231 -3.97 32.63 5.50
N LEU A 232 -2.68 32.59 5.15
CA LEU A 232 -1.73 33.69 5.33
C LEU A 232 -2.10 34.95 4.54
N MET A 233 -2.77 34.80 3.38
CA MET A 233 -3.29 35.93 2.61
C MET A 233 -4.66 36.40 3.11
N LEU A 234 -5.48 35.52 3.67
CA LEU A 234 -6.83 35.86 4.10
C LEU A 234 -6.84 36.87 5.26
N LEU A 235 -6.07 36.64 6.33
CA LEU A 235 -6.04 37.53 7.49
C LEU A 235 -5.79 39.01 7.13
N PRO A 236 -4.73 39.39 6.39
CA PRO A 236 -4.51 40.79 6.02
C PRO A 236 -5.58 41.34 5.06
N ILE A 237 -6.12 40.53 4.14
CA ILE A 237 -7.21 40.94 3.24
C ILE A 237 -8.49 41.24 4.03
N THR A 238 -8.86 40.37 4.97
CA THR A 238 -10.01 40.54 5.86
C THR A 238 -9.86 41.79 6.72
N LEU A 239 -8.70 42.00 7.34
CA LEU A 239 -8.44 43.19 8.16
C LEU A 239 -8.52 44.48 7.33
N ALA A 240 -7.96 44.48 6.12
CA ALA A 240 -8.04 45.62 5.21
C ALA A 240 -9.49 45.91 4.78
N LEU A 241 -10.28 44.87 4.45
CA LEU A 241 -11.68 45.03 4.06
C LEU A 241 -12.55 45.49 5.24
N ALA A 242 -12.33 44.96 6.45
CA ALA A 242 -13.05 45.38 7.65
C ALA A 242 -12.72 46.83 8.04
N ALA A 243 -11.44 47.21 7.99
CA ALA A 243 -11.01 48.59 8.22
C ALA A 243 -11.57 49.56 7.17
N ALA A 244 -11.57 49.18 5.89
CA ALA A 244 -12.19 49.97 4.83
C ALA A 244 -13.71 50.09 5.02
N ALA A 245 -14.40 49.00 5.37
CA ALA A 245 -15.83 49.00 5.64
C ALA A 245 -16.18 50.01 6.74
N TRP A 246 -15.50 49.96 7.90
CA TRP A 246 -15.68 50.91 9.00
C TRP A 246 -15.31 52.35 8.59
N TRP A 247 -14.20 52.55 7.88
CA TRP A 247 -13.79 53.89 7.45
C TRP A 247 -14.81 54.56 6.53
N PHE A 248 -15.39 53.82 5.59
CA PHE A 248 -16.40 54.36 4.67
C PHE A 248 -17.81 54.44 5.26
N SER A 249 -18.19 53.51 6.15
CA SER A 249 -19.52 53.50 6.77
C SER A 249 -19.64 54.37 8.02
N GLN A 250 -18.51 54.66 8.69
CA GLN A 250 -18.43 55.16 10.07
C GLN A 250 -19.13 54.26 11.10
N ASP A 251 -19.41 53.01 10.74
CA ASP A 251 -20.16 52.02 11.53
C ASP A 251 -19.28 50.78 11.81
N PRO A 252 -18.84 50.57 13.07
CA PRO A 252 -17.98 49.44 13.44
C PRO A 252 -18.70 48.08 13.36
N ILE A 253 -20.04 48.04 13.34
CA ILE A 253 -20.81 46.79 13.21
C ILE A 253 -20.57 46.17 11.83
N ARG A 254 -20.27 46.97 10.79
CA ARG A 254 -19.89 46.44 9.46
C ARG A 254 -18.51 45.81 9.45
N ALA A 255 -17.54 46.38 10.15
CA ALA A 255 -16.24 45.73 10.33
C ALA A 255 -16.40 44.38 11.06
N LEU A 256 -17.22 44.35 12.11
CA LEU A 256 -17.56 43.11 12.80
C LEU A 256 -18.22 42.10 11.84
N ALA A 257 -19.20 42.50 11.03
CA ALA A 257 -19.85 41.62 10.07
C ALA A 257 -18.87 41.04 9.03
N VAL A 258 -17.90 41.83 8.56
CA VAL A 258 -16.82 41.35 7.67
C VAL A 258 -15.91 40.34 8.39
N LEU A 259 -15.49 40.63 9.63
CA LEU A 259 -14.67 39.72 10.43
C LEU A 259 -15.37 38.38 10.71
N VAL A 260 -16.68 38.41 10.96
CA VAL A 260 -17.50 37.20 11.17
C VAL A 260 -17.66 36.39 9.88
N ALA A 261 -17.92 37.04 8.74
CA ALA A 261 -18.04 36.37 7.44
C ALA A 261 -16.71 35.79 6.90
N ALA A 262 -15.59 36.07 7.55
CA ALA A 262 -14.25 35.72 7.08
C ALA A 262 -13.63 34.48 7.76
N THR A 263 -14.38 33.74 8.60
CA THR A 263 -13.84 32.55 9.26
C THR A 263 -13.54 31.42 8.25
N PRO A 264 -12.28 30.96 8.11
CA PRO A 264 -11.85 30.07 7.02
C PRO A 264 -12.10 28.58 7.26
N CYS A 265 -13.20 28.23 7.92
CA CYS A 265 -13.61 26.85 8.14
C CYS A 265 -13.63 25.98 6.85
N PRO A 266 -14.04 26.48 5.66
CA PRO A 266 -14.00 25.69 4.42
C PRO A 266 -12.59 25.29 3.98
N LEU A 267 -11.60 26.12 4.30
CA LEU A 267 -10.19 25.93 3.93
C LEU A 267 -9.50 24.92 4.86
N ILE A 268 -9.84 24.99 6.16
CA ILE A 268 -9.24 24.17 7.21
C ILE A 268 -9.82 22.75 7.20
N LEU A 269 -11.15 22.60 7.09
CA LEU A 269 -11.82 21.32 7.34
C LEU A 269 -11.97 20.43 6.09
N ALA A 270 -12.10 21.03 4.91
CA ALA A 270 -12.51 20.28 3.72
C ALA A 270 -11.39 19.44 3.10
N ALA A 271 -10.14 19.91 3.14
CA ALA A 271 -9.01 19.14 2.62
C ALA A 271 -8.74 17.88 3.47
N PRO A 272 -8.58 17.96 4.81
CA PRO A 272 -8.40 16.76 5.63
C PRO A 272 -9.56 15.75 5.48
N ALA A 273 -10.81 16.23 5.50
CA ALA A 273 -11.99 15.37 5.33
C ALA A 273 -12.00 14.65 3.97
N ALA A 274 -11.63 15.34 2.89
CA ALA A 274 -11.50 14.73 1.56
C ALA A 274 -10.34 13.73 1.51
N PHE A 275 -9.15 14.09 1.99
CA PHE A 275 -7.95 13.24 1.90
C PHE A 275 -8.04 11.97 2.75
N ILE A 276 -8.54 12.05 4.00
CA ILE A 276 -8.77 10.86 4.83
C ILE A 276 -9.91 10.03 4.23
N GLY A 277 -10.92 10.67 3.62
CA GLY A 277 -11.94 9.97 2.84
C GLY A 277 -11.38 9.20 1.63
N GLY A 278 -10.38 9.77 0.97
CA GLY A 278 -9.65 9.16 -0.15
C GLY A 278 -8.75 7.99 0.27
N THR A 279 -7.96 8.12 1.35
CA THR A 279 -7.15 7.01 1.86
C THR A 279 -8.02 5.87 2.40
N SER A 280 -9.15 6.20 3.02
CA SER A 280 -10.17 5.23 3.47
C SER A 280 -10.80 4.47 2.29
N LEU A 281 -11.13 5.16 1.19
CA LEU A 281 -11.58 4.52 -0.05
C LEU A 281 -10.50 3.63 -0.69
N ALA A 282 -9.23 4.05 -0.66
CA ALA A 282 -8.11 3.26 -1.16
C ALA A 282 -7.91 1.99 -0.33
N ALA A 283 -7.92 2.07 0.99
CA ALA A 283 -7.78 0.92 1.89
C ALA A 283 -8.90 -0.11 1.67
N ARG A 284 -10.15 0.34 1.49
CA ARG A 284 -11.31 -0.49 1.09
C ARG A 284 -11.14 -1.19 -0.27
N ARG A 285 -10.14 -0.83 -1.07
CA ARG A 285 -9.81 -1.39 -2.39
C ARG A 285 -8.52 -2.20 -2.40
N GLY A 286 -7.93 -2.48 -1.22
CA GLY A 286 -6.65 -3.17 -1.11
C GLY A 286 -5.43 -2.26 -1.41
N ILE A 287 -5.62 -0.95 -1.44
CA ILE A 287 -4.58 0.05 -1.74
C ILE A 287 -4.26 0.81 -0.46
N LEU A 288 -3.19 0.43 0.23
CA LEU A 288 -2.82 1.03 1.50
C LEU A 288 -1.83 2.17 1.29
N ILE A 289 -2.16 3.38 1.74
CA ILE A 289 -1.35 4.58 1.51
C ILE A 289 -0.93 5.15 2.87
N LYS A 290 0.39 5.35 3.08
CA LYS A 290 0.98 5.81 4.34
C LYS A 290 0.77 7.32 4.54
N GLY A 291 -0.46 7.71 4.83
CA GLY A 291 -0.88 9.09 5.11
C GLY A 291 -1.30 9.89 3.88
N GLY A 292 -1.63 11.17 4.09
CA GLY A 292 -2.22 12.03 3.05
C GLY A 292 -1.24 12.59 2.00
N GLY A 293 0.04 12.72 2.34
CA GLY A 293 1.07 13.31 1.46
C GLY A 293 1.27 12.50 0.16
N PRO A 294 1.50 11.17 0.24
CA PRO A 294 1.61 10.33 -0.94
C PRO A 294 0.34 10.37 -1.82
N LEU A 295 -0.85 10.45 -1.22
CA LEU A 295 -2.12 10.58 -1.96
C LEU A 295 -2.23 11.92 -2.71
N GLU A 296 -1.74 13.03 -2.14
CA GLU A 296 -1.64 14.32 -2.83
C GLU A 296 -0.66 14.27 -4.01
N ILE A 297 0.48 13.57 -3.85
CA ILE A 297 1.47 13.42 -4.92
C ILE A 297 0.93 12.52 -6.03
N LEU A 298 0.32 11.36 -5.71
CA LEU A 298 -0.36 10.47 -6.67
C LEU A 298 -1.38 11.24 -7.52
N ALA A 299 -2.11 12.19 -6.93
CA ALA A 299 -3.04 13.06 -7.64
C ALA A 299 -2.40 13.99 -8.69
N ARG A 300 -1.07 14.02 -8.77
CA ARG A 300 -0.25 14.87 -9.66
C ARG A 300 0.88 14.09 -10.35
N VAL A 301 0.94 12.77 -10.17
CA VAL A 301 1.90 11.91 -10.88
C VAL A 301 1.66 12.02 -12.39
N HIS A 302 2.77 12.11 -13.10
CA HIS A 302 2.85 12.25 -14.55
C HIS A 302 3.71 11.15 -15.18
N THR A 303 4.72 10.69 -14.44
CA THR A 303 5.64 9.62 -14.84
C THR A 303 5.49 8.41 -13.91
N VAL A 304 5.38 7.21 -14.46
CA VAL A 304 5.38 5.95 -13.71
C VAL A 304 6.52 5.06 -14.18
N LEU A 305 7.34 4.57 -13.25
CA LEU A 305 8.36 3.56 -13.48
C LEU A 305 7.85 2.24 -12.92
N PHE A 306 7.99 1.17 -13.68
CA PHE A 306 7.70 -0.20 -13.27
C PHE A 306 8.99 -1.02 -13.27
N ASP A 307 9.20 -1.82 -12.23
CA ASP A 307 10.04 -3.01 -12.39
C ASP A 307 9.36 -4.05 -13.29
N LYS A 308 10.16 -4.91 -13.94
CA LYS A 308 9.61 -6.03 -14.71
C LYS A 308 9.19 -7.21 -13.81
N THR A 309 10.12 -7.77 -13.04
CA THR A 309 10.03 -9.15 -12.54
C THR A 309 9.33 -9.23 -11.20
N GLY A 310 8.11 -9.78 -11.21
CA GLY A 310 7.20 -9.81 -10.05
C GLY A 310 6.25 -8.61 -9.98
N THR A 311 6.48 -7.59 -10.80
CA THR A 311 5.65 -6.40 -10.91
C THR A 311 4.83 -6.38 -12.21
N LEU A 312 5.44 -6.27 -13.39
CA LEU A 312 4.74 -6.42 -14.68
C LEU A 312 4.47 -7.90 -15.02
N THR A 313 5.29 -8.79 -14.48
CA THR A 313 5.17 -10.25 -14.54
C THR A 313 4.69 -10.84 -13.21
N VAL A 314 4.26 -12.09 -13.23
CA VAL A 314 3.77 -12.81 -12.04
C VAL A 314 4.87 -13.04 -10.99
N GLY A 315 6.14 -13.06 -11.40
CA GLY A 315 7.28 -13.24 -10.50
C GLY A 315 7.56 -14.69 -10.20
N GLY A 316 8.63 -15.20 -10.82
CA GLY A 316 9.08 -16.58 -10.67
C GLY A 316 9.00 -17.33 -11.99
N ALA A 317 9.98 -18.20 -12.23
CA ALA A 317 10.09 -18.87 -13.52
C ALA A 317 9.04 -20.01 -13.60
N ARG A 318 8.04 -19.84 -14.47
CA ARG A 318 7.05 -20.88 -14.82
C ARG A 318 7.61 -21.77 -15.92
N LEU A 319 7.25 -23.04 -15.94
CA LEU A 319 7.60 -23.95 -17.03
C LEU A 319 6.79 -23.59 -18.29
N VAL A 320 7.46 -23.07 -19.32
CA VAL A 320 6.83 -22.56 -20.56
C VAL A 320 6.91 -23.58 -21.71
N SER A 321 8.01 -24.33 -21.83
CA SER A 321 8.05 -25.47 -22.76
C SER A 321 8.92 -26.62 -22.24
N ILE A 322 8.67 -27.80 -22.81
CA ILE A 322 9.39 -29.05 -22.53
C ILE A 322 9.87 -29.57 -23.88
N GLU A 323 11.12 -29.28 -24.23
CA GLU A 323 11.73 -29.75 -25.46
C GLU A 323 12.27 -31.15 -25.22
N THR A 324 11.78 -32.19 -25.90
CA THR A 324 12.22 -33.57 -25.67
C THR A 324 13.16 -34.11 -26.75
N ALA A 325 13.92 -35.14 -26.37
CA ALA A 325 14.64 -35.97 -27.32
C ALA A 325 13.64 -36.73 -28.23
N PRO A 326 13.97 -36.99 -29.51
CA PRO A 326 13.10 -37.73 -30.41
C PRO A 326 12.64 -39.08 -29.83
N GLY A 327 11.33 -39.27 -29.75
CA GLY A 327 10.71 -40.49 -29.18
C GLY A 327 10.47 -40.47 -27.67
N VAL A 328 10.76 -39.36 -26.97
CA VAL A 328 10.45 -39.17 -25.55
C VAL A 328 9.18 -38.32 -25.38
N SER A 329 8.23 -38.79 -24.57
CA SER A 329 7.03 -38.03 -24.21
C SER A 329 7.37 -36.85 -23.27
N PRO A 330 6.86 -35.63 -23.52
CA PRO A 330 7.03 -34.47 -22.63
C PRO A 330 6.57 -34.75 -21.20
N ASP A 331 5.44 -35.43 -21.02
CA ASP A 331 4.89 -35.74 -19.71
C ASP A 331 5.73 -36.78 -18.96
N GLU A 332 6.34 -37.74 -19.66
CA GLU A 332 7.25 -38.71 -19.04
C GLU A 332 8.57 -38.05 -18.60
N ALA A 333 9.11 -37.15 -19.43
CA ALA A 333 10.29 -36.37 -19.05
C ALA A 333 10.01 -35.45 -17.84
N LEU A 334 8.83 -34.80 -17.81
CA LEU A 334 8.38 -34.00 -16.68
C LEU A 334 8.18 -34.86 -15.42
N ARG A 335 7.54 -36.02 -15.53
CA ARG A 335 7.31 -36.95 -14.41
C ARG A 335 8.61 -37.42 -13.78
N LEU A 336 9.60 -37.80 -14.58
CA LEU A 336 10.93 -38.21 -14.10
C LEU A 336 11.69 -37.05 -13.45
N ALA A 337 11.67 -35.86 -14.05
CA ALA A 337 12.31 -34.66 -13.49
C ALA A 337 11.67 -34.25 -12.16
N ALA A 338 10.34 -34.14 -12.13
CA ALA A 338 9.56 -33.84 -10.93
C ALA A 338 9.77 -34.87 -9.82
N SER A 339 9.83 -36.17 -10.15
CA SER A 339 10.06 -37.22 -9.17
C SER A 339 11.39 -37.03 -8.43
N LEU A 340 12.47 -36.64 -9.14
CA LEU A 340 13.77 -36.32 -8.53
C LEU A 340 13.75 -34.98 -7.77
N GLU A 341 13.14 -33.95 -8.36
CA GLU A 341 13.10 -32.59 -7.80
C GLU A 341 12.28 -32.48 -6.49
N GLN A 342 11.49 -33.50 -6.12
CA GLN A 342 10.88 -33.61 -4.79
C GLN A 342 11.91 -33.57 -3.64
N ALA A 343 13.18 -33.84 -3.92
CA ALA A 343 14.27 -33.79 -2.94
C ALA A 343 15.08 -32.48 -2.92
N SER A 344 14.76 -31.48 -3.77
CA SER A 344 15.44 -30.17 -3.77
C SER A 344 14.64 -29.08 -3.05
N HIS A 345 15.38 -28.13 -2.47
CA HIS A 345 14.84 -26.87 -1.95
C HIS A 345 14.94 -25.71 -2.95
N HIS A 346 15.36 -25.95 -4.19
CA HIS A 346 15.52 -24.89 -5.19
C HIS A 346 14.17 -24.33 -5.67
N VAL A 347 14.09 -23.03 -5.97
CA VAL A 347 12.81 -22.36 -6.33
C VAL A 347 12.17 -22.94 -7.60
N LEU A 348 12.99 -23.45 -8.53
CA LEU A 348 12.53 -24.13 -9.75
C LEU A 348 11.97 -25.53 -9.48
N ALA A 349 12.47 -26.23 -8.45
CA ALA A 349 12.02 -27.58 -8.10
C ALA A 349 10.53 -27.57 -7.73
N ALA A 350 10.11 -26.57 -6.94
CA ALA A 350 8.71 -26.34 -6.62
C ALA A 350 7.84 -26.12 -7.86
N THR A 351 8.29 -25.35 -8.86
CA THR A 351 7.60 -25.21 -10.14
C THR A 351 7.48 -26.54 -10.88
N ILE A 352 8.56 -27.33 -10.96
CA ILE A 352 8.58 -28.61 -11.69
C ILE A 352 7.60 -29.60 -11.03
N VAL A 353 7.68 -29.76 -9.71
CA VAL A 353 6.83 -30.66 -8.92
C VAL A 353 5.36 -30.25 -8.97
N SER A 354 5.06 -28.95 -8.79
CA SER A 354 3.67 -28.46 -8.86
C SER A 354 3.09 -28.60 -10.27
N THR A 355 3.87 -28.33 -11.32
CA THR A 355 3.41 -28.49 -12.72
C THR A 355 3.12 -29.95 -13.06
N ALA A 356 3.91 -30.90 -12.57
CA ALA A 356 3.64 -32.32 -12.75
C ALA A 356 2.40 -32.79 -11.97
N ARG A 357 2.22 -32.34 -10.72
CA ARG A 357 1.02 -32.64 -9.91
C ARG A 357 -0.25 -32.04 -10.50
N GLY A 358 -0.19 -30.81 -11.04
CA GLY A 358 -1.33 -30.17 -11.72
C GLY A 358 -1.71 -30.81 -13.06
N LYS A 359 -0.89 -31.73 -13.58
CA LYS A 359 -1.20 -32.63 -14.71
C LYS A 359 -1.64 -34.04 -14.27
N ASP A 360 -1.91 -34.25 -12.97
CA ASP A 360 -2.21 -35.56 -12.36
C ASP A 360 -1.14 -36.64 -12.64
N LEU A 361 0.13 -36.24 -12.84
CA LEU A 361 1.22 -37.19 -13.08
C LEU A 361 1.63 -37.88 -11.77
N ALA A 362 1.60 -39.21 -11.77
CA ALA A 362 2.06 -40.03 -10.65
C ALA A 362 3.58 -39.89 -10.45
N LEU A 363 3.98 -39.19 -9.38
CA LEU A 363 5.37 -39.01 -8.99
C LEU A 363 5.86 -40.17 -8.12
N SER A 364 7.09 -40.60 -8.35
CA SER A 364 7.74 -41.67 -7.60
C SER A 364 8.76 -41.08 -6.61
N ALA A 365 8.97 -41.77 -5.48
CA ALA A 365 9.97 -41.36 -4.50
C ALA A 365 11.39 -41.57 -5.07
N PRO A 366 12.29 -40.58 -4.98
CA PRO A 366 13.65 -40.72 -5.50
C PRO A 366 14.58 -41.37 -4.46
N GLU A 367 15.51 -42.21 -4.94
CA GLU A 367 16.53 -42.90 -4.16
C GLU A 367 17.93 -42.35 -4.49
N ASP A 368 18.91 -42.55 -3.58
CA ASP A 368 20.33 -42.17 -3.78
C ASP A 368 20.58 -40.73 -4.28
N VAL A 369 19.72 -39.78 -3.88
CA VAL A 369 19.79 -38.39 -4.34
C VAL A 369 21.08 -37.70 -3.90
N ARG A 370 21.72 -37.01 -4.84
CA ARG A 370 22.90 -36.17 -4.65
C ARG A 370 22.71 -34.84 -5.35
N GLU A 371 22.67 -33.76 -4.57
CA GLU A 371 22.64 -32.39 -5.05
C GLU A 371 24.06 -31.83 -5.18
N VAL A 372 24.33 -31.15 -6.29
CA VAL A 372 25.55 -30.38 -6.55
C VAL A 372 25.14 -28.91 -6.60
N LEU A 373 25.49 -28.16 -5.54
CA LEU A 373 25.10 -26.77 -5.37
C LEU A 373 25.42 -25.92 -6.61
N GLY A 374 24.45 -25.11 -7.04
CA GLY A 374 24.55 -24.27 -8.25
C GLY A 374 24.58 -25.04 -9.57
N THR A 375 24.46 -26.37 -9.56
CA THR A 375 24.54 -27.21 -10.78
C THR A 375 23.33 -28.14 -10.96
N GLY A 376 22.75 -28.68 -9.88
CA GLY A 376 21.50 -29.47 -9.92
C GLY A 376 21.57 -30.81 -9.18
N LEU A 377 20.63 -31.72 -9.47
CA LEU A 377 20.44 -32.98 -8.77
C LEU A 377 20.70 -34.21 -9.65
N THR A 378 21.16 -35.29 -9.02
CA THR A 378 21.24 -36.64 -9.60
C THR A 378 20.67 -37.66 -8.63
N GLY A 379 20.05 -38.75 -9.12
CA GLY A 379 19.50 -39.78 -8.25
C GLY A 379 18.95 -40.98 -9.04
N LEU A 380 18.26 -41.87 -8.36
CA LEU A 380 17.52 -42.99 -8.93
C LEU A 380 16.01 -42.70 -8.85
N VAL A 381 15.30 -42.89 -9.96
CA VAL A 381 13.83 -42.87 -10.02
C VAL A 381 13.42 -44.13 -10.76
N GLU A 382 12.63 -45.01 -10.12
CA GLU A 382 12.17 -46.28 -10.73
C GLU A 382 13.34 -47.15 -11.25
N GLY A 383 14.46 -47.14 -10.54
CA GLY A 383 15.70 -47.85 -10.92
C GLY A 383 16.51 -47.20 -12.06
N ARG A 384 16.04 -46.10 -12.65
CA ARG A 384 16.75 -45.34 -13.70
C ARG A 384 17.55 -44.20 -13.09
N ARG A 385 18.74 -43.92 -13.64
CA ARG A 385 19.61 -42.85 -13.14
C ARG A 385 19.23 -41.52 -13.77
N ILE A 386 18.53 -40.66 -13.01
CA ILE A 386 18.06 -39.35 -13.48
C ILE A 386 19.04 -38.25 -13.05
N ALA A 387 19.21 -37.25 -13.92
CA ALA A 387 19.94 -36.02 -13.63
C ALA A 387 19.11 -34.81 -14.11
N VAL A 388 18.97 -33.79 -13.27
CA VAL A 388 18.21 -32.56 -13.55
C VAL A 388 19.06 -31.36 -13.14
N GLY A 389 19.35 -30.43 -14.05
CA GLY A 389 20.18 -29.27 -13.72
C GLY A 389 20.78 -28.53 -14.91
N ALA A 390 21.90 -27.84 -14.66
CA ALA A 390 22.70 -27.19 -15.69
C ALA A 390 23.33 -28.21 -16.65
N LEU A 391 23.64 -27.77 -17.88
CA LEU A 391 24.22 -28.61 -18.93
C LEU A 391 25.45 -29.41 -18.47
N SER A 392 26.30 -28.80 -17.64
CA SER A 392 27.53 -29.38 -17.07
C SER A 392 27.29 -30.54 -16.09
N LEU A 393 26.11 -30.64 -15.47
CA LEU A 393 25.73 -31.79 -14.65
C LEU A 393 25.27 -32.95 -15.53
N VAL A 394 24.51 -32.61 -16.58
CA VAL A 394 23.87 -33.58 -17.48
C VAL A 394 24.88 -34.18 -18.48
N ARG A 395 25.93 -33.45 -18.86
CA ARG A 395 26.98 -33.93 -19.77
C ARG A 395 28.32 -33.24 -19.53
N SER A 396 29.41 -34.00 -19.60
CA SER A 396 30.79 -33.54 -19.41
C SER A 396 31.57 -33.25 -20.70
N ASP A 397 30.93 -33.35 -21.86
CA ASP A 397 31.54 -33.22 -23.20
C ASP A 397 30.78 -32.14 -24.00
N GLU A 398 31.50 -31.26 -24.70
CA GLU A 398 30.97 -29.98 -25.25
C GLU A 398 29.97 -30.16 -26.41
N ARG A 399 29.89 -31.36 -27.01
CA ARG A 399 29.01 -31.62 -28.15
C ARG A 399 27.58 -31.94 -27.72
N MET A 400 26.76 -30.89 -27.59
CA MET A 400 25.30 -31.02 -27.53
C MET A 400 24.73 -31.71 -28.78
N GLU A 401 23.71 -32.54 -28.57
CA GLU A 401 22.87 -33.07 -29.64
C GLU A 401 22.07 -31.94 -30.30
N GLU A 402 21.73 -32.13 -31.57
CA GLU A 402 21.21 -31.03 -32.40
C GLU A 402 19.86 -30.50 -31.92
N TRP A 403 18.98 -31.37 -31.42
CA TRP A 403 17.71 -30.98 -30.81
C TRP A 403 17.91 -30.16 -29.53
N ALA A 404 18.83 -30.57 -28.66
CA ALA A 404 19.13 -29.90 -27.39
C ALA A 404 19.81 -28.54 -27.60
N ARG A 405 20.69 -28.45 -28.61
CA ARG A 405 21.31 -27.18 -29.02
C ARG A 405 20.25 -26.18 -29.50
N ARG A 406 19.25 -26.64 -30.25
CA ARG A 406 18.12 -25.81 -30.72
C ARG A 406 17.17 -25.43 -29.58
N ALA A 407 16.90 -26.31 -28.63
CA ALA A 407 16.17 -26.00 -27.40
C ALA A 407 16.85 -24.89 -26.58
N ALA A 408 18.18 -24.99 -26.36
CA ALA A 408 18.96 -23.97 -25.67
C ALA A 408 18.99 -22.63 -26.45
N GLN A 409 18.95 -22.68 -27.79
CA GLN A 409 18.93 -21.49 -28.64
C GLN A 409 17.57 -20.78 -28.60
N ARG A 410 16.44 -21.51 -28.72
CA ARG A 410 15.07 -20.98 -28.51
C ARG A 410 14.89 -20.41 -27.09
N ALA A 411 15.48 -21.04 -26.08
CA ALA A 411 15.47 -20.50 -24.71
C ALA A 411 16.20 -19.15 -24.59
N SER A 412 17.35 -19.01 -25.26
CA SER A 412 18.08 -17.73 -25.29
C SER A 412 17.28 -16.60 -25.94
N TRP A 413 16.41 -16.88 -26.91
CA TRP A 413 15.56 -15.88 -27.56
C TRP A 413 14.39 -15.48 -26.65
N ARG A 414 13.76 -16.45 -25.97
CA ARG A 414 12.67 -16.21 -25.01
C ARG A 414 13.15 -15.64 -23.66
N SER A 415 14.45 -15.43 -23.47
CA SER A 415 15.09 -15.20 -22.15
C SER A 415 14.65 -16.21 -21.09
N ALA A 416 14.43 -17.44 -21.53
CA ALA A 416 14.06 -18.54 -20.66
C ALA A 416 15.29 -19.16 -20.01
N LEU A 417 15.20 -19.43 -18.71
CA LEU A 417 16.13 -20.31 -18.01
C LEU A 417 15.97 -21.73 -18.54
N THR A 418 17.08 -22.46 -18.66
CA THR A 418 17.08 -23.86 -19.11
C THR A 418 17.48 -24.79 -17.97
N VAL A 419 16.69 -25.85 -17.78
CA VAL A 419 17.05 -26.99 -16.95
C VAL A 419 17.09 -28.23 -17.83
N PHE A 420 18.25 -28.85 -17.92
CA PHE A 420 18.48 -30.05 -18.71
C PHE A 420 18.10 -31.28 -17.89
N VAL A 421 17.46 -32.25 -18.53
CA VAL A 421 17.04 -33.52 -17.93
C VAL A 421 17.71 -34.66 -18.69
N ALA A 422 18.36 -35.57 -17.96
CA ALA A 422 18.88 -36.81 -18.50
C ALA A 422 18.39 -38.03 -17.73
N ALA A 423 18.30 -39.14 -18.44
CA ALA A 423 18.08 -40.47 -17.90
C ALA A 423 19.15 -41.42 -18.43
N ASP A 424 19.78 -42.17 -17.54
CA ASP A 424 20.80 -43.18 -17.82
C ASP A 424 21.99 -42.64 -18.64
N GLY A 425 22.36 -41.38 -18.36
CA GLY A 425 23.46 -40.66 -19.02
C GLY A 425 23.13 -40.09 -20.41
N LYS A 426 21.88 -40.18 -20.86
CA LYS A 426 21.39 -39.55 -22.10
C LYS A 426 20.45 -38.40 -21.78
N MET A 427 20.63 -37.28 -22.46
CA MET A 427 19.71 -36.15 -22.35
C MET A 427 18.35 -36.54 -22.96
N ILE A 428 17.27 -36.32 -22.22
CA ILE A 428 15.90 -36.68 -22.63
C ILE A 428 14.99 -35.46 -22.76
N ALA A 429 15.28 -34.36 -22.07
CA ALA A 429 14.56 -33.09 -22.25
C ALA A 429 15.38 -31.86 -21.87
N VAL A 430 14.90 -30.69 -22.30
CA VAL A 430 15.25 -29.36 -21.79
C VAL A 430 13.95 -28.68 -21.37
N LEU A 431 13.85 -28.33 -20.10
CA LEU A 431 12.75 -27.58 -19.50
C LEU A 431 13.07 -26.09 -19.61
N LEU A 432 12.20 -25.32 -20.28
CA LEU A 432 12.35 -23.88 -20.46
C LEU A 432 11.46 -23.15 -19.48
N PHE A 433 12.03 -22.25 -18.67
CA PHE A 433 11.27 -21.44 -17.74
C PHE A 433 11.38 -19.95 -18.05
N ALA A 434 10.25 -19.26 -18.18
CA ALA A 434 10.23 -17.82 -18.35
C ALA A 434 9.31 -17.14 -17.33
N ASP A 435 9.42 -15.82 -17.29
CA ASP A 435 8.70 -14.92 -16.38
C ASP A 435 7.56 -14.26 -17.17
N GLU A 436 6.33 -14.76 -16.98
CA GLU A 436 5.15 -14.42 -17.78
C GLU A 436 4.49 -13.10 -17.31
N LEU A 437 4.06 -12.27 -18.26
CA LEU A 437 3.30 -11.05 -17.96
C LEU A 437 2.01 -11.37 -17.19
N ARG A 438 1.65 -10.52 -16.22
CA ARG A 438 0.35 -10.66 -15.54
C ARG A 438 -0.77 -10.35 -16.52
N ARG A 439 -1.88 -11.09 -16.43
CA ARG A 439 -3.04 -10.94 -17.33
C ARG A 439 -3.60 -9.51 -17.30
N GLU A 440 -3.60 -8.87 -16.14
CA GLU A 440 -4.08 -7.50 -15.95
C GLU A 440 -3.04 -6.42 -16.27
N THR A 441 -1.78 -6.76 -16.58
CA THR A 441 -0.71 -5.78 -16.83
C THR A 441 -1.06 -4.79 -17.95
N PRO A 442 -1.50 -5.22 -19.16
CA PRO A 442 -1.85 -4.29 -20.23
C PRO A 442 -2.97 -3.33 -19.83
N ARG A 443 -3.95 -3.82 -19.05
CA ARG A 443 -5.03 -3.02 -18.48
C ARG A 443 -4.55 -2.02 -17.45
N ALA A 444 -3.59 -2.38 -16.59
CA ALA A 444 -2.98 -1.46 -15.64
C ALA A 444 -2.31 -0.28 -16.36
N ILE A 445 -1.56 -0.56 -17.44
CA ILE A 445 -0.95 0.47 -18.29
C ILE A 445 -2.02 1.35 -18.95
N ARG A 446 -3.05 0.76 -19.58
CA ARG A 446 -4.19 1.50 -20.17
C ARG A 446 -4.89 2.41 -19.16
N GLY A 447 -5.16 1.90 -17.96
CA GLY A 447 -5.80 2.65 -16.88
C GLY A 447 -4.96 3.82 -16.38
N LEU A 448 -3.62 3.67 -16.34
CA LEU A 448 -2.72 4.78 -16.02
C LEU A 448 -2.75 5.87 -17.10
N ARG A 449 -2.77 5.51 -18.39
CA ARG A 449 -2.95 6.48 -19.47
C ARG A 449 -4.26 7.26 -19.33
N SER A 450 -5.39 6.59 -19.09
CA SER A 450 -6.70 7.26 -19.05
C SER A 450 -6.94 8.12 -17.82
N VAL A 451 -6.30 7.82 -16.68
CA VAL A 451 -6.26 8.77 -15.55
C VAL A 451 -5.27 9.92 -15.78
N GLY A 452 -4.55 9.96 -16.90
CA GLY A 452 -3.65 11.04 -17.30
C GLY A 452 -2.21 10.88 -16.79
N VAL A 453 -1.61 9.70 -16.96
CA VAL A 453 -0.16 9.48 -16.90
C VAL A 453 0.40 9.57 -18.32
N GLU A 454 1.27 10.56 -18.55
CA GLU A 454 1.83 10.84 -19.88
C GLU A 454 3.11 10.06 -20.16
N ARG A 455 3.83 9.60 -19.14
CA ARG A 455 5.07 8.83 -19.29
C ARG A 455 5.07 7.55 -18.48
N ILE A 456 5.32 6.41 -19.12
CA ILE A 456 5.43 5.10 -18.49
C ILE A 456 6.74 4.43 -18.96
N VAL A 457 7.56 4.00 -18.00
CA VAL A 457 8.91 3.46 -18.24
C VAL A 457 9.04 2.11 -17.55
N MET A 458 9.56 1.11 -18.24
CA MET A 458 9.98 -0.15 -17.60
C MET A 458 11.47 -0.09 -17.28
N VAL A 459 11.85 -0.52 -16.09
CA VAL A 459 13.25 -0.66 -15.65
C VAL A 459 13.49 -2.14 -15.32
N THR A 460 14.56 -2.73 -15.85
CA THR A 460 14.83 -4.16 -15.67
C THR A 460 16.32 -4.50 -15.77
N GLY A 461 16.73 -5.59 -15.11
CA GLY A 461 18.04 -6.20 -15.26
C GLY A 461 18.18 -7.06 -16.52
N ASP A 462 17.07 -7.35 -17.21
CA ASP A 462 17.05 -8.18 -18.42
C ASP A 462 17.76 -7.52 -19.61
N ARG A 463 18.15 -8.36 -20.58
CA ARG A 463 18.73 -7.92 -21.86
C ARG A 463 17.78 -7.02 -22.64
N ALA A 464 18.35 -6.13 -23.46
CA ALA A 464 17.58 -5.13 -24.20
C ALA A 464 16.51 -5.71 -25.14
N GLU A 465 16.87 -6.63 -26.04
CA GLU A 465 15.99 -7.19 -27.08
C GLU A 465 14.66 -7.79 -26.55
N PRO A 466 14.65 -8.69 -25.55
CA PRO A 466 13.42 -9.17 -24.90
C PRO A 466 12.64 -8.07 -24.18
N ALA A 467 13.34 -7.16 -23.49
CA ALA A 467 12.71 -6.08 -22.72
C ALA A 467 12.03 -5.04 -23.65
N GLU A 468 12.63 -4.74 -24.80
CA GLU A 468 12.06 -3.88 -25.84
C GLU A 468 10.82 -4.51 -26.49
N THR A 469 10.80 -5.83 -26.69
CA THR A 469 9.61 -6.54 -27.18
C THR A 469 8.43 -6.40 -26.23
N ILE A 470 8.65 -6.58 -24.92
CA ILE A 470 7.63 -6.34 -23.88
C ILE A 470 7.20 -4.88 -23.85
N GLY A 471 8.14 -3.93 -23.93
CA GLY A 471 7.84 -2.50 -23.92
C GLY A 471 7.01 -2.04 -25.12
N ALA A 472 7.27 -2.59 -26.30
CA ALA A 472 6.49 -2.33 -27.50
C ALA A 472 5.06 -2.90 -27.39
N ALA A 473 4.92 -4.14 -26.92
CA ALA A 473 3.62 -4.81 -26.76
C ALA A 473 2.72 -4.17 -25.67
N LEU A 474 3.33 -3.54 -24.66
CA LEU A 474 2.65 -2.83 -23.58
C LEU A 474 2.49 -1.31 -23.82
N ASP A 475 2.98 -0.76 -24.93
CA ASP A 475 2.90 0.67 -25.26
C ASP A 475 3.57 1.60 -24.22
N LEU A 476 4.82 1.26 -23.86
CA LEU A 476 5.66 2.02 -22.92
C LEU A 476 6.48 3.09 -23.66
N ASP A 477 6.76 4.23 -23.01
CA ASP A 477 7.51 5.35 -23.62
C ASP A 477 9.03 5.17 -23.56
N ALA A 478 9.52 4.27 -22.70
CA ALA A 478 10.92 3.88 -22.64
C ALA A 478 11.08 2.53 -21.93
N VAL A 479 12.14 1.80 -22.31
CA VAL A 479 12.64 0.62 -21.62
C VAL A 479 14.08 0.89 -21.19
N LEU A 480 14.38 0.67 -19.92
CA LEU A 480 15.70 0.77 -19.33
C LEU A 480 16.14 -0.64 -18.92
N SER A 481 16.74 -1.34 -19.86
CA SER A 481 17.28 -2.70 -19.75
C SER A 481 18.69 -2.73 -19.15
N GLU A 482 19.15 -3.93 -18.80
CA GLU A 482 20.49 -4.25 -18.27
C GLU A 482 20.88 -3.45 -17.01
N ARG A 483 19.89 -3.10 -16.18
CA ARG A 483 20.07 -2.27 -14.97
C ARG A 483 20.25 -3.08 -13.70
N VAL A 484 21.41 -2.86 -13.06
CA VAL A 484 21.65 -3.28 -11.67
C VAL A 484 20.87 -2.38 -10.68
N PRO A 485 20.68 -2.78 -9.41
CA PRO A 485 19.84 -2.03 -8.46
C PRO A 485 20.24 -0.55 -8.25
N SER A 486 21.53 -0.21 -8.32
CA SER A 486 22.00 1.18 -8.28
C SER A 486 21.47 2.02 -9.44
N ASP A 487 21.49 1.44 -10.65
CA ASP A 487 21.03 2.12 -11.86
C ASP A 487 19.51 2.35 -11.87
N LYS A 488 18.75 1.49 -11.19
CA LYS A 488 17.31 1.72 -10.97
C LYS A 488 17.08 2.98 -10.15
N VAL A 489 17.89 3.22 -9.10
CA VAL A 489 17.84 4.45 -8.30
C VAL A 489 18.19 5.67 -9.16
N ASP A 490 19.25 5.59 -9.95
CA ASP A 490 19.66 6.68 -10.84
C ASP A 490 18.59 7.01 -11.91
N ALA A 491 17.92 5.99 -12.45
CA ALA A 491 16.78 6.16 -13.37
C ALA A 491 15.60 6.88 -12.70
N VAL A 492 15.22 6.47 -11.48
CA VAL A 492 14.18 7.15 -10.68
C VAL A 492 14.58 8.61 -10.40
N VAL A 493 15.83 8.87 -10.01
CA VAL A 493 16.35 10.21 -9.72
C VAL A 493 16.38 11.08 -10.98
N ALA A 494 16.69 10.52 -12.16
CA ALA A 494 16.66 11.24 -13.42
C ALA A 494 15.24 11.65 -13.83
N GLU A 495 14.28 10.72 -13.80
CA GLU A 495 12.88 10.99 -14.13
C GLU A 495 12.23 11.96 -13.14
N ARG A 496 12.53 11.83 -11.84
CA ARG A 496 12.10 12.75 -10.75
C ARG A 496 12.57 14.20 -10.94
N ARG A 497 13.63 14.45 -11.72
CA ARG A 497 14.06 15.83 -12.06
C ARG A 497 13.18 16.47 -13.15
N MET A 498 12.47 15.67 -13.94
CA MET A 498 11.62 16.13 -15.03
C MET A 498 10.15 16.28 -14.60
N ALA A 499 9.62 15.32 -13.85
CA ALA A 499 8.22 15.30 -13.43
C ALA A 499 8.03 14.64 -12.05
N LEU A 500 6.78 14.60 -11.57
CA LEU A 500 6.44 13.82 -10.37
C LEU A 500 6.34 12.33 -10.75
N THR A 501 7.19 11.53 -10.10
CA THR A 501 7.46 10.14 -10.46
C THR A 501 6.97 9.17 -9.39
N LEU A 502 6.16 8.20 -9.82
CA LEU A 502 5.79 6.99 -9.09
C LEU A 502 6.74 5.86 -9.49
N MET A 503 7.30 5.13 -8.53
CA MET A 503 7.99 3.86 -8.78
C MET A 503 7.11 2.71 -8.27
N VAL A 504 6.98 1.64 -9.05
CA VAL A 504 6.26 0.41 -8.68
C VAL A 504 7.21 -0.77 -8.74
N GLY A 505 7.25 -1.58 -7.68
CA GLY A 505 8.13 -2.75 -7.57
C GLY A 505 7.63 -3.73 -6.51
N ASP A 506 8.20 -4.93 -6.45
CA ASP A 506 7.87 -5.98 -5.48
C ASP A 506 9.11 -6.48 -4.72
N GLY A 507 10.26 -6.52 -5.39
CA GLY A 507 11.50 -7.11 -4.87
C GLY A 507 12.25 -6.26 -3.85
N ILE A 508 12.97 -6.93 -2.93
CA ILE A 508 13.89 -6.29 -1.96
C ILE A 508 14.91 -5.38 -2.67
N ASN A 509 15.31 -5.76 -3.89
CA ASN A 509 16.21 -5.02 -4.76
C ASN A 509 15.68 -3.64 -5.17
N ASP A 510 14.36 -3.43 -5.13
CA ASP A 510 13.68 -2.21 -5.57
C ASP A 510 13.36 -1.27 -4.40
N ALA A 511 13.49 -1.72 -3.15
CA ALA A 511 13.29 -0.88 -1.96
C ALA A 511 14.08 0.45 -2.00
N PRO A 512 15.36 0.51 -2.45
CA PRO A 512 16.07 1.77 -2.61
C PRO A 512 15.48 2.68 -3.71
N ALA A 513 14.99 2.10 -4.81
CA ALA A 513 14.39 2.83 -5.92
C ALA A 513 12.98 3.37 -5.56
N LEU A 514 12.21 2.57 -4.82
CA LEU A 514 10.93 2.97 -4.22
C LEU A 514 11.09 4.18 -3.29
N ALA A 515 12.08 4.14 -2.38
CA ALA A 515 12.38 5.23 -1.47
C ALA A 515 12.95 6.50 -2.16
N ALA A 516 13.55 6.37 -3.36
CA ALA A 516 14.08 7.49 -4.13
C ALA A 516 13.02 8.23 -4.96
N ALA A 517 11.84 7.64 -5.17
CA ALA A 517 10.76 8.22 -5.96
C ALA A 517 10.09 9.43 -5.27
N ASN A 518 9.07 10.04 -5.90
CA ASN A 518 8.17 10.96 -5.19
C ASN A 518 7.07 10.21 -4.45
N VAL A 519 6.72 9.01 -4.93
CA VAL A 519 5.91 7.99 -4.26
C VAL A 519 6.50 6.64 -4.67
N GLY A 520 6.89 5.81 -3.71
CA GLY A 520 7.12 4.39 -3.92
C GLY A 520 5.83 3.60 -3.70
N MET A 521 5.54 2.61 -4.56
CA MET A 521 4.43 1.68 -4.40
C MET A 521 4.90 0.23 -4.48
N ALA A 522 4.66 -0.55 -3.43
CA ALA A 522 5.04 -1.96 -3.39
C ALA A 522 3.87 -2.89 -3.77
N MET A 523 4.15 -3.97 -4.51
CA MET A 523 3.24 -5.14 -4.61
C MET A 523 3.38 -5.97 -3.33
N GLY A 524 2.29 -6.14 -2.58
CA GLY A 524 2.28 -6.64 -1.19
C GLY A 524 1.81 -8.09 -1.01
N ALA A 525 1.89 -8.91 -2.05
CA ALA A 525 1.35 -10.28 -2.08
C ALA A 525 1.93 -11.26 -1.05
N ARG A 526 3.10 -10.95 -0.45
CA ARG A 526 3.87 -11.86 0.42
C ARG A 526 4.33 -11.16 1.71
N GLY A 527 3.39 -10.51 2.40
CA GLY A 527 3.62 -9.95 3.74
C GLY A 527 4.60 -8.77 3.78
N ALA A 528 5.22 -8.58 4.95
CA ALA A 528 6.09 -7.44 5.24
C ALA A 528 7.50 -7.61 4.63
N SER A 529 7.62 -7.46 3.31
CA SER A 529 8.90 -7.34 2.61
C SER A 529 9.57 -5.99 2.86
N ALA A 530 10.89 -5.90 2.66
CA ALA A 530 11.64 -4.64 2.73
C ALA A 530 11.09 -3.57 1.77
N SER A 531 10.52 -3.99 0.64
CA SER A 531 9.83 -3.14 -0.35
C SER A 531 8.56 -2.52 0.23
N SER A 532 7.73 -3.32 0.93
CA SER A 532 6.52 -2.85 1.63
C SER A 532 6.85 -1.91 2.79
N GLU A 533 8.01 -2.06 3.44
CA GLU A 533 8.48 -1.10 4.45
C GLU A 533 8.94 0.22 3.82
N ALA A 534 9.74 0.16 2.74
CA ALA A 534 10.31 1.33 2.06
C ALA A 534 9.31 2.15 1.22
N ALA A 535 8.25 1.54 0.70
CA ALA A 535 7.27 2.21 -0.16
C ALA A 535 6.29 3.13 0.62
N ASP A 536 5.85 4.22 0.00
CA ASP A 536 4.81 5.12 0.53
C ASP A 536 3.39 4.54 0.43
N ALA A 537 3.18 3.61 -0.51
CA ALA A 537 1.94 2.88 -0.70
C ALA A 537 2.21 1.38 -0.92
N VAL A 538 1.26 0.52 -0.56
CA VAL A 538 1.36 -0.93 -0.70
C VAL A 538 0.04 -1.47 -1.26
N LEU A 539 0.12 -2.27 -2.31
CA LEU A 539 -1.01 -3.01 -2.86
C LEU A 539 -1.11 -4.33 -2.09
N LEU A 540 -2.13 -4.46 -1.24
CA LEU A 540 -2.38 -5.68 -0.45
C LEU A 540 -2.82 -6.85 -1.35
N VAL A 541 -3.42 -6.51 -2.49
CA VAL A 541 -3.79 -7.44 -3.56
C VAL A 541 -2.64 -7.53 -4.55
N ASP A 542 -2.33 -8.74 -5.02
CA ASP A 542 -1.36 -8.98 -6.09
C ASP A 542 -1.91 -8.64 -7.50
N ARG A 543 -2.40 -7.41 -7.67
CA ARG A 543 -3.08 -6.94 -8.90
C ARG A 543 -2.56 -5.59 -9.35
N LEU A 544 -1.92 -5.55 -10.52
CA LEU A 544 -1.27 -4.34 -11.03
C LEU A 544 -2.28 -3.25 -11.41
N ASP A 545 -3.52 -3.61 -11.76
CA ASP A 545 -4.56 -2.62 -12.12
C ASP A 545 -4.96 -1.69 -10.97
N ARG A 546 -4.63 -2.07 -9.73
CA ARG A 546 -4.81 -1.23 -8.54
C ARG A 546 -3.88 -0.02 -8.50
N VAL A 547 -2.75 -0.03 -9.22
CA VAL A 547 -1.89 1.16 -9.40
C VAL A 547 -2.67 2.29 -10.08
N ALA A 548 -3.43 1.97 -11.13
CA ALA A 548 -4.28 2.93 -11.85
C ALA A 548 -5.43 3.42 -10.97
N GLU A 549 -6.08 2.53 -10.20
CA GLU A 549 -7.13 2.90 -9.25
C GLU A 549 -6.60 3.84 -8.14
N ALA A 550 -5.38 3.63 -7.65
CA ALA A 550 -4.73 4.51 -6.66
C ALA A 550 -4.55 5.94 -7.19
N VAL A 551 -4.04 6.09 -8.42
CA VAL A 551 -3.89 7.40 -9.09
C VAL A 551 -5.27 8.03 -9.35
N ALA A 552 -6.29 7.25 -9.74
CA ALA A 552 -7.66 7.73 -9.91
C ALA A 552 -8.26 8.28 -8.61
N ILE A 553 -8.09 7.54 -7.49
CA ILE A 553 -8.53 7.95 -6.16
C ILE A 553 -7.82 9.25 -5.75
N GLY A 554 -6.51 9.35 -5.95
CA GLY A 554 -5.74 10.59 -5.72
C GLY A 554 -6.30 11.77 -6.50
N LYS A 555 -6.40 11.64 -7.83
CA LYS A 555 -6.89 12.72 -8.72
C LYS A 555 -8.30 13.18 -8.35
N ARG A 556 -9.22 12.25 -8.09
CA ARG A 556 -10.58 12.58 -7.63
C ARG A 556 -10.58 13.24 -6.25
N THR A 557 -9.81 12.73 -5.30
CA THR A 557 -9.74 13.26 -3.93
C THR A 557 -9.25 14.71 -3.95
N ARG A 558 -8.17 14.99 -4.69
CA ARG A 558 -7.65 16.35 -4.88
C ARG A 558 -8.65 17.26 -5.60
N ALA A 559 -9.37 16.75 -6.60
CA ALA A 559 -10.41 17.53 -7.29
C ALA A 559 -11.58 17.91 -6.36
N ILE A 560 -12.04 16.98 -5.51
CA ILE A 560 -13.08 17.23 -4.51
C ILE A 560 -12.60 18.25 -3.46
N ALA A 561 -11.38 18.10 -2.94
CA ALA A 561 -10.78 19.05 -2.01
C ALA A 561 -10.68 20.46 -2.62
N LEU A 562 -10.21 20.58 -3.87
CA LEU A 562 -10.15 21.86 -4.58
C LEU A 562 -11.54 22.47 -4.85
N GLN A 563 -12.53 21.67 -5.25
CA GLN A 563 -13.92 22.13 -5.42
C GLN A 563 -14.45 22.71 -4.12
N SER A 564 -14.28 21.98 -3.02
CA SER A 564 -14.70 22.40 -1.68
C SER A 564 -14.02 23.70 -1.23
N ILE A 565 -12.69 23.80 -1.37
CA ILE A 565 -11.94 25.02 -0.99
C ILE A 565 -12.36 26.21 -1.86
N VAL A 566 -12.35 26.08 -3.19
CA VAL A 566 -12.61 27.20 -4.10
C VAL A 566 -14.06 27.68 -3.98
N ALA A 567 -15.03 26.76 -3.91
CA ALA A 567 -16.43 27.13 -3.73
C ALA A 567 -16.66 27.81 -2.37
N GLY A 568 -16.12 27.24 -1.29
CA GLY A 568 -16.21 27.81 0.05
C GLY A 568 -15.63 29.21 0.13
N MET A 569 -14.37 29.38 -0.26
CA MET A 569 -13.69 30.68 -0.26
C MET A 569 -14.39 31.73 -1.14
N THR A 570 -14.99 31.32 -2.28
CA THR A 570 -15.75 32.24 -3.13
C THR A 570 -17.04 32.70 -2.44
N MET A 571 -17.79 31.79 -1.82
CA MET A 571 -19.02 32.13 -1.10
C MET A 571 -18.76 32.98 0.15
N SER A 572 -17.72 32.68 0.93
CA SER A 572 -17.28 33.51 2.06
C SER A 572 -16.85 34.90 1.60
N GLY A 573 -16.04 35.00 0.52
CA GLY A 573 -15.63 36.28 -0.06
C GLY A 573 -16.81 37.15 -0.53
N LEU A 574 -17.82 36.56 -1.19
CA LEU A 574 -19.05 37.26 -1.54
C LEU A 574 -19.83 37.74 -0.31
N THR A 575 -19.87 36.93 0.74
CA THR A 575 -20.53 37.27 2.02
C THR A 575 -19.80 38.42 2.74
N MET A 576 -18.47 38.41 2.75
CA MET A 576 -17.65 39.51 3.28
C MET A 576 -17.89 40.82 2.52
N VAL A 577 -17.99 40.80 1.19
CA VAL A 577 -18.29 42.01 0.39
C VAL A 577 -19.70 42.51 0.70
N ALA A 578 -20.70 41.62 0.79
CA ALA A 578 -22.06 41.99 1.15
C ALA A 578 -22.16 42.58 2.57
N ALA A 579 -21.38 42.05 3.52
CA ALA A 579 -21.25 42.59 4.89
C ALA A 579 -20.60 43.98 4.90
N ALA A 580 -19.55 44.22 4.09
CA ALA A 580 -18.90 45.53 3.98
C ALA A 580 -19.86 46.63 3.50
N PHE A 581 -20.74 46.31 2.53
CA PHE A 581 -21.80 47.23 2.08
C PHE A 581 -22.98 47.35 3.07
N GLY A 582 -23.05 46.52 4.11
CA GLY A 582 -24.11 46.53 5.12
C GLY A 582 -25.36 45.72 4.76
N TYR A 583 -25.30 44.87 3.72
CA TYR A 583 -26.41 43.97 3.36
C TYR A 583 -26.51 42.74 4.29
N VAL A 584 -25.46 42.46 5.06
CA VAL A 584 -25.37 41.30 5.97
C VAL A 584 -24.95 41.78 7.35
N THR A 585 -25.74 41.46 8.37
CA THR A 585 -25.44 41.74 9.78
C THR A 585 -24.50 40.66 10.36
N PRO A 586 -23.82 40.89 11.51
CA PRO A 586 -22.91 39.89 12.09
C PRO A 586 -23.58 38.53 12.33
N VAL A 587 -24.80 38.51 12.87
CA VAL A 587 -25.58 37.27 13.10
C VAL A 587 -25.95 36.58 11.79
N ALA A 588 -26.34 37.33 10.75
CA ALA A 588 -26.65 36.76 9.45
C ALA A 588 -25.39 36.20 8.76
N GLY A 589 -24.25 36.90 8.87
CA GLY A 589 -22.95 36.46 8.35
C GLY A 589 -22.50 35.14 8.97
N ALA A 590 -22.63 35.00 10.29
CA ALA A 590 -22.33 33.75 11.00
C ALA A 590 -23.17 32.56 10.49
N LEU A 591 -24.49 32.76 10.33
CA LEU A 591 -25.40 31.71 9.85
C LEU A 591 -25.16 31.34 8.36
N ILE A 592 -24.85 32.32 7.51
CA ILE A 592 -24.48 32.07 6.11
C ILE A 592 -23.16 31.28 6.05
N GLN A 593 -22.19 31.63 6.88
CA GLN A 593 -20.90 30.95 6.93
C GLN A 593 -21.02 29.50 7.41
N GLU A 594 -21.78 29.23 8.47
CA GLU A 594 -22.06 27.85 8.91
C GLU A 594 -22.73 27.01 7.81
N ALA A 595 -23.66 27.59 7.04
CA ALA A 595 -24.29 26.91 5.90
C ALA A 595 -23.29 26.61 4.77
N ILE A 596 -22.34 27.51 4.51
CA ILE A 596 -21.22 27.28 3.58
C ILE A 596 -20.34 26.13 4.08
N ASP A 597 -19.97 26.14 5.36
CA ASP A 597 -19.09 25.15 5.98
C ASP A 597 -19.68 23.74 5.87
N VAL A 598 -20.96 23.57 6.26
CA VAL A 598 -21.69 22.31 6.14
C VAL A 598 -21.75 21.84 4.68
N ALA A 599 -22.09 22.72 3.72
CA ALA A 599 -22.17 22.36 2.31
C ALA A 599 -20.80 21.89 1.76
N VAL A 600 -19.73 22.56 2.17
CA VAL A 600 -18.35 22.26 1.76
C VAL A 600 -17.84 20.94 2.37
N ILE A 601 -18.17 20.66 3.64
CA ILE A 601 -17.85 19.38 4.31
C ILE A 601 -18.63 18.23 3.66
N LEU A 602 -19.93 18.39 3.39
CA LEU A 602 -20.73 17.39 2.68
C LEU A 602 -20.18 17.10 1.28
N ASN A 603 -19.67 18.13 0.58
CA ASN A 603 -18.97 17.93 -0.69
C ASN A 603 -17.64 17.15 -0.50
N ALA A 604 -16.85 17.48 0.52
CA ALA A 604 -15.59 16.79 0.82
C ALA A 604 -15.80 15.29 1.10
N LEU A 605 -16.84 14.94 1.88
CA LEU A 605 -17.21 13.56 2.20
C LEU A 605 -17.62 12.72 0.97
N ARG A 606 -17.85 13.33 -0.21
CA ARG A 606 -18.01 12.59 -1.48
C ARG A 606 -16.73 11.82 -1.88
N ALA A 607 -15.58 12.10 -1.26
CA ALA A 607 -14.36 11.32 -1.46
C ALA A 607 -14.53 9.85 -0.99
N LEU A 608 -15.34 9.59 0.05
CA LEU A 608 -15.64 8.24 0.56
C LEU A 608 -16.51 7.40 -0.40
N SER A 609 -17.19 8.02 -1.37
CA SER A 609 -18.12 7.31 -2.26
C SER A 609 -17.37 6.59 -3.38
N PRO A 610 -17.71 5.34 -3.76
CA PRO A 610 -17.04 4.60 -4.83
C PRO A 610 -16.90 5.37 -6.15
N ILE A 611 -15.84 5.09 -6.91
CA ILE A 611 -15.64 5.66 -8.25
C ILE A 611 -16.59 4.99 -9.24
N ARG A 612 -17.74 5.63 -9.52
CA ARG A 612 -18.67 5.26 -10.60
C ARG A 612 -18.06 5.34 -12.02
N ALA A 613 -16.80 5.78 -12.15
CA ALA A 613 -16.12 5.77 -13.44
C ALA A 613 -15.88 4.34 -13.96
N PHE A 614 -15.79 3.34 -13.09
CA PHE A 614 -15.64 1.93 -13.50
C PHE A 614 -16.96 1.22 -13.83
N ASP A 615 -18.13 1.82 -13.54
CA ASP A 615 -19.42 1.31 -14.01
C ASP A 615 -19.58 1.65 -15.50
N ALA A 616 -19.14 0.75 -16.38
CA ALA A 616 -19.38 0.81 -17.81
C ALA A 616 -20.68 0.05 -18.16
N PRO A 617 -21.35 0.32 -19.31
CA PRO A 617 -22.38 -0.60 -19.77
C PRO A 617 -21.73 -1.97 -20.02
N THR A 618 -22.41 -3.03 -19.62
CA THR A 618 -21.86 -4.39 -19.66
C THR A 618 -22.27 -5.13 -20.93
N MET A 619 -21.38 -5.99 -21.40
CA MET A 619 -21.66 -6.93 -22.48
C MET A 619 -22.41 -8.16 -21.92
N SER A 620 -23.17 -8.86 -22.77
CA SER A 620 -23.79 -10.12 -22.36
C SER A 620 -22.71 -11.21 -22.25
N GLU A 621 -22.83 -12.06 -21.23
CA GLU A 621 -21.97 -13.24 -21.03
C GLU A 621 -21.94 -14.15 -22.28
N SER A 622 -23.07 -14.30 -22.97
CA SER A 622 -23.16 -15.01 -24.25
C SER A 622 -22.39 -14.36 -25.40
N ALA A 623 -22.16 -13.05 -25.37
CA ALA A 623 -21.36 -12.36 -26.38
C ALA A 623 -19.85 -12.44 -26.06
N ALA A 624 -19.47 -12.47 -24.78
CA ALA A 624 -18.09 -12.74 -24.37
C ALA A 624 -17.67 -14.19 -24.69
N ASN A 625 -18.53 -15.17 -24.40
CA ASN A 625 -18.24 -16.58 -24.71
C ASN A 625 -18.08 -16.83 -26.22
N VAL A 626 -18.80 -16.11 -27.09
CA VAL A 626 -18.62 -16.22 -28.55
C VAL A 626 -17.24 -15.73 -28.99
N LEU A 627 -16.72 -14.64 -28.41
CA LEU A 627 -15.38 -14.13 -28.73
C LEU A 627 -14.28 -15.08 -28.21
N ARG A 628 -14.46 -15.63 -27.00
CA ARG A 628 -13.57 -16.68 -26.46
C ARG A 628 -13.51 -17.92 -27.35
N GLU A 629 -14.66 -18.40 -27.82
CA GLU A 629 -14.73 -19.51 -28.79
C GLU A 629 -14.02 -19.21 -30.12
N GLU A 630 -13.79 -17.94 -30.47
CA GLU A 630 -13.01 -17.53 -31.65
C GLU A 630 -11.50 -17.50 -31.32
N HIS A 631 -11.09 -16.99 -30.15
CA HIS A 631 -9.70 -17.08 -29.66
C HIS A 631 -9.21 -18.53 -29.46
N GLU A 632 -10.03 -19.43 -28.90
CA GLU A 632 -9.72 -20.87 -28.75
C GLU A 632 -9.49 -21.59 -30.10
N ARG A 633 -9.93 -21.00 -31.23
CA ARG A 633 -9.61 -21.50 -32.58
C ARG A 633 -8.26 -20.98 -33.05
N LEU A 634 -7.93 -19.73 -32.73
CA LEU A 634 -6.62 -19.14 -33.05
C LEU A 634 -5.49 -19.80 -32.27
N GLU A 635 -5.70 -20.24 -31.03
CA GLU A 635 -4.69 -21.04 -30.31
C GLU A 635 -4.26 -22.30 -31.08
N LYS A 636 -5.16 -22.94 -31.82
CA LYS A 636 -4.85 -24.10 -32.68
C LYS A 636 -4.01 -23.69 -33.88
N SER A 637 -4.28 -22.51 -34.44
CA SER A 637 -3.48 -21.90 -35.52
C SER A 637 -2.08 -21.51 -35.04
N LEU A 638 -1.97 -20.94 -33.83
CA LEU A 638 -0.70 -20.58 -33.19
C LEU A 638 0.12 -21.82 -32.84
N ALA A 639 -0.51 -22.86 -32.30
CA ALA A 639 0.13 -24.16 -32.07
C ALA A 639 0.66 -24.75 -33.39
N ARG A 640 -0.10 -24.67 -34.48
CA ARG A 640 0.37 -25.13 -35.80
C ARG A 640 1.53 -24.29 -36.35
N LEU A 641 1.53 -22.97 -36.14
CA LEU A 641 2.68 -22.13 -36.49
C LEU A 641 3.92 -22.49 -35.67
N GLN A 642 3.75 -22.82 -34.39
CA GLN A 642 4.85 -23.29 -33.53
C GLN A 642 5.40 -24.65 -34.01
N GLU A 643 4.53 -25.61 -34.37
CA GLU A 643 4.92 -26.86 -35.02
C GLU A 643 5.70 -26.63 -36.33
N ILE A 644 5.32 -25.61 -37.12
CA ILE A 644 6.01 -25.26 -38.36
C ILE A 644 7.40 -24.68 -38.06
N VAL A 645 7.54 -23.79 -37.07
CA VAL A 645 8.86 -23.29 -36.61
C VAL A 645 9.77 -24.43 -36.17
N ASP A 646 9.22 -25.37 -35.40
CA ASP A 646 9.94 -26.54 -34.88
C ASP A 646 10.31 -27.54 -36.01
N ALA A 647 9.48 -27.64 -37.06
CA ALA A 647 9.77 -28.44 -38.25
C ALA A 647 10.82 -27.79 -39.17
N LEU A 648 10.80 -26.45 -39.31
CA LEU A 648 11.79 -25.70 -40.08
C LEU A 648 13.22 -25.94 -39.59
N ASP A 649 13.36 -26.15 -38.28
CA ASP A 649 14.60 -26.42 -37.53
C ASP A 649 15.31 -27.74 -37.90
N ILE A 650 14.65 -28.62 -38.65
CA ILE A 650 15.12 -29.98 -38.99
C ILE A 650 14.97 -30.31 -40.49
N CYS A 651 14.28 -29.47 -41.26
CA CYS A 651 13.88 -29.79 -42.62
C CYS A 651 14.98 -29.50 -43.66
N LYS A 652 14.90 -30.17 -44.81
CA LYS A 652 15.74 -29.85 -45.99
C LYS A 652 15.13 -28.65 -46.73
N ALA A 653 15.93 -27.87 -47.45
CA ALA A 653 15.51 -26.63 -48.14
C ALA A 653 14.19 -26.74 -48.95
N GLN A 654 13.96 -27.87 -49.64
CA GLN A 654 12.71 -28.14 -50.37
C GLN A 654 11.46 -28.25 -49.48
N ALA A 655 11.60 -28.80 -48.27
CA ALA A 655 10.52 -28.84 -47.28
C ALA A 655 10.38 -27.51 -46.54
N ALA A 656 11.47 -26.75 -46.37
CA ALA A 656 11.43 -25.40 -45.80
C ALA A 656 10.54 -24.46 -46.62
N THR A 657 10.61 -24.51 -47.96
CA THR A 657 9.75 -23.69 -48.83
C THR A 657 8.26 -23.96 -48.61
N ALA A 658 7.88 -25.24 -48.49
CA ALA A 658 6.50 -25.64 -48.25
C ALA A 658 6.01 -25.19 -46.86
N LEU A 659 6.83 -25.39 -45.83
CA LEU A 659 6.54 -25.00 -44.45
C LEU A 659 6.42 -23.48 -44.27
N ILE A 660 7.31 -22.68 -44.87
CA ILE A 660 7.21 -21.21 -44.83
C ILE A 660 5.96 -20.73 -45.60
N SER A 661 5.60 -21.40 -46.70
CA SER A 661 4.37 -21.08 -47.45
C SER A 661 3.11 -21.44 -46.65
N GLU A 662 3.12 -22.57 -45.92
CA GLU A 662 2.03 -22.96 -45.01
C GLU A 662 1.88 -21.95 -43.86
N ALA A 663 3.00 -21.48 -43.28
CA ALA A 663 2.98 -20.43 -42.26
C ALA A 663 2.42 -19.11 -42.79
N ASP A 664 2.84 -18.66 -43.97
CA ASP A 664 2.31 -17.45 -44.62
C ASP A 664 0.81 -17.58 -44.92
N GLU A 665 0.35 -18.75 -45.37
CA GLU A 665 -1.07 -19.02 -45.61
C GLU A 665 -1.89 -18.99 -44.30
N ILE A 666 -1.42 -19.61 -43.22
CA ILE A 666 -2.08 -19.57 -41.90
C ILE A 666 -2.13 -18.13 -41.37
N VAL A 667 -1.00 -17.41 -41.41
CA VAL A 667 -0.92 -16.00 -40.98
C VAL A 667 -1.87 -15.13 -41.80
N ALA A 668 -1.89 -15.26 -43.13
CA ALA A 668 -2.71 -14.42 -44.01
C ALA A 668 -4.21 -14.73 -43.93
N THR A 669 -4.60 -16.02 -43.84
CA THR A 669 -6.00 -16.46 -43.94
C THR A 669 -6.72 -16.59 -42.60
N GLN A 670 -5.98 -16.77 -41.50
CA GLN A 670 -6.55 -16.99 -40.17
C GLN A 670 -6.25 -15.80 -39.26
N ILE A 671 -4.98 -15.46 -39.04
CA ILE A 671 -4.58 -14.37 -38.11
C ILE A 671 -4.94 -13.00 -38.69
N VAL A 672 -4.30 -12.59 -39.80
CA VAL A 672 -4.52 -11.27 -40.44
C VAL A 672 -5.98 -11.06 -40.86
N LYS A 673 -6.72 -12.14 -41.13
CA LYS A 673 -8.15 -12.09 -41.41
C LYS A 673 -8.98 -11.81 -40.16
N HIS A 674 -8.79 -12.58 -39.08
CA HIS A 674 -9.48 -12.38 -37.82
C HIS A 674 -9.23 -10.97 -37.28
N GLU A 675 -7.96 -10.58 -37.18
CA GLU A 675 -7.51 -9.24 -36.78
C GLU A 675 -8.32 -8.14 -37.48
N ARG A 676 -8.42 -8.20 -38.82
CA ARG A 676 -9.19 -7.21 -39.61
C ARG A 676 -10.70 -7.29 -39.39
N GLU A 677 -11.26 -8.49 -39.25
CA GLU A 677 -12.68 -8.67 -38.94
C GLU A 677 -13.02 -8.09 -37.56
N ASP A 678 -12.10 -8.18 -36.60
CA ASP A 678 -12.22 -7.59 -35.27
C ASP A 678 -12.08 -6.05 -35.31
N GLU A 679 -11.09 -5.51 -36.03
CA GLU A 679 -10.93 -4.06 -36.24
C GLU A 679 -12.15 -3.43 -36.95
N GLU A 680 -12.74 -4.12 -37.94
CA GLU A 680 -13.91 -3.64 -38.68
C GLU A 680 -15.26 -3.85 -37.96
N THR A 681 -15.42 -4.90 -37.15
CA THR A 681 -16.76 -5.33 -36.66
C THR A 681 -16.92 -5.53 -35.16
N VAL A 682 -15.84 -5.88 -34.44
CA VAL A 682 -15.85 -6.13 -32.99
C VAL A 682 -15.48 -4.86 -32.25
N TYR A 683 -14.31 -4.27 -32.52
CA TYR A 683 -13.81 -3.08 -31.83
C TYR A 683 -14.75 -1.87 -31.91
N PRO A 684 -15.41 -1.53 -33.04
CA PRO A 684 -16.35 -0.41 -33.11
C PRO A 684 -17.62 -0.62 -32.26
N ARG A 685 -17.87 -1.85 -31.79
CA ARG A 685 -18.96 -2.17 -30.85
C ARG A 685 -18.45 -2.30 -29.42
N VAL A 686 -17.33 -2.97 -29.20
CA VAL A 686 -16.67 -3.09 -27.89
C VAL A 686 -16.26 -1.71 -27.35
N SER A 687 -15.86 -0.78 -28.22
CA SER A 687 -15.65 0.64 -27.89
C SER A 687 -16.88 1.39 -27.39
N GLY A 688 -18.10 0.88 -27.62
CA GLY A 688 -19.33 1.38 -27.00
C GLY A 688 -19.50 0.94 -25.53
N PHE A 689 -18.69 -0.02 -25.08
CA PHE A 689 -18.63 -0.53 -23.71
C PHE A 689 -17.34 -0.12 -23.00
N LEU A 690 -16.28 0.22 -23.73
CA LEU A 690 -15.05 0.79 -23.17
C LEU A 690 -15.14 2.32 -23.07
N LYS A 691 -14.81 2.91 -21.92
CA LYS A 691 -14.81 4.38 -21.74
C LYS A 691 -13.61 5.08 -22.39
N ASP A 692 -12.53 4.36 -22.66
CA ASP A 692 -11.23 4.94 -23.01
C ASP A 692 -10.81 4.61 -24.45
N THR A 693 -10.71 5.65 -25.29
CA THR A 693 -10.24 5.55 -26.68
C THR A 693 -8.77 5.09 -26.78
N HIS A 694 -8.00 5.20 -25.69
CA HIS A 694 -6.59 4.80 -25.67
C HIS A 694 -6.38 3.28 -25.69
N GLY A 695 -7.33 2.46 -25.19
CA GLY A 695 -7.19 1.00 -25.25
C GLY A 695 -7.06 0.48 -26.68
N LEU A 696 -7.89 1.03 -27.58
CA LEU A 696 -7.84 0.77 -29.02
C LEU A 696 -6.54 1.23 -29.67
N SER A 697 -5.82 2.20 -29.10
CA SER A 697 -4.57 2.73 -29.69
C SER A 697 -3.34 1.86 -29.42
N ALA A 698 -3.33 1.13 -28.30
CA ALA A 698 -2.34 0.11 -28.00
C ALA A 698 -2.62 -1.16 -28.83
N MET A 699 -3.88 -1.60 -28.89
CA MET A 699 -4.32 -2.70 -29.77
C MET A 699 -4.01 -2.40 -31.24
N SER A 700 -4.34 -1.20 -31.74
CA SER A 700 -4.00 -0.76 -33.09
C SER A 700 -2.47 -0.64 -33.32
N ARG A 701 -1.63 -0.60 -32.28
CA ARG A 701 -0.16 -0.75 -32.41
C ARG A 701 0.25 -2.21 -32.54
N ALA A 702 -0.20 -3.09 -31.63
CA ALA A 702 0.06 -4.53 -31.70
C ALA A 702 -0.40 -5.10 -33.05
N HIS A 703 -1.63 -4.79 -33.45
CA HIS A 703 -2.20 -5.13 -34.75
C HIS A 703 -1.39 -4.56 -35.93
N ARG A 704 -0.92 -3.30 -35.87
CA ARG A 704 -0.02 -2.75 -36.91
C ARG A 704 1.29 -3.51 -37.02
N GLU A 705 1.82 -4.02 -35.90
CA GLU A 705 3.04 -4.81 -35.84
C GLU A 705 2.81 -6.24 -36.34
N ILE A 706 1.73 -6.90 -35.93
CA ILE A 706 1.29 -8.20 -36.48
C ILE A 706 1.13 -8.11 -38.01
N LEU A 707 0.47 -7.05 -38.50
CA LEU A 707 0.40 -6.77 -39.94
C LEU A 707 1.77 -6.43 -40.55
N HIS A 708 2.71 -5.82 -39.82
CA HIS A 708 4.06 -5.53 -40.31
C HIS A 708 4.84 -6.83 -40.52
N GLN A 709 4.92 -7.67 -39.48
CA GLN A 709 5.56 -8.98 -39.50
C GLN A 709 4.93 -9.90 -40.56
N ALA A 710 3.59 -9.97 -40.66
CA ALA A 710 2.92 -10.72 -41.73
C ALA A 710 3.30 -10.23 -43.15
N ARG A 711 3.51 -8.92 -43.34
CA ARG A 711 3.99 -8.36 -44.63
C ARG A 711 5.50 -8.54 -44.86
N LEU A 712 6.26 -8.88 -43.82
CA LEU A 712 7.65 -9.33 -43.97
C LEU A 712 7.69 -10.80 -44.36
N LEU A 713 6.89 -11.66 -43.69
CA LEU A 713 6.74 -13.08 -44.03
C LEU A 713 6.29 -13.27 -45.48
N ALA A 714 5.20 -12.62 -45.90
CA ALA A 714 4.71 -12.70 -47.28
C ALA A 714 5.73 -12.23 -48.33
N ARG A 715 6.60 -11.26 -47.98
CA ARG A 715 7.68 -10.80 -48.87
C ARG A 715 8.84 -11.78 -48.94
N LEU A 716 9.18 -12.43 -47.82
CA LEU A 716 10.11 -13.56 -47.81
C LEU A 716 9.57 -14.70 -48.69
N THR A 717 8.33 -15.15 -48.46
CA THR A 717 7.68 -16.23 -49.22
C THR A 717 7.64 -15.96 -50.71
N GLN A 718 7.28 -14.74 -51.15
CA GLN A 718 7.29 -14.34 -52.56
C GLN A 718 8.69 -14.31 -53.20
N GLY A 719 9.75 -14.19 -52.39
CA GLY A 719 11.14 -14.25 -52.84
C GLY A 719 11.72 -15.67 -52.93
N LEU A 720 11.10 -16.66 -52.28
CA LEU A 720 11.65 -18.02 -52.18
C LEU A 720 11.61 -18.76 -53.53
N ARG A 721 12.80 -18.95 -54.12
CA ARG A 721 13.03 -19.91 -55.20
C ARG A 721 13.78 -21.11 -54.65
N LEU A 722 13.44 -22.30 -55.16
CA LEU A 722 14.07 -23.58 -54.81
C LEU A 722 15.60 -23.65 -54.99
N GLN A 723 16.20 -22.64 -55.64
CA GLN A 723 17.63 -22.58 -55.97
C GLN A 723 18.42 -21.62 -55.05
N ASP A 724 17.74 -20.74 -54.32
CA ASP A 724 18.35 -19.60 -53.59
C ASP A 724 18.13 -19.67 -52.06
N LEU A 725 17.77 -20.85 -51.53
CA LEU A 725 17.39 -21.06 -50.12
C LEU A 725 18.62 -21.16 -49.20
N GLU A 726 19.20 -20.01 -48.88
CA GLU A 726 20.26 -19.87 -47.90
C GLU A 726 19.74 -20.01 -46.45
N THR A 727 20.58 -20.53 -45.55
CA THR A 727 20.21 -20.87 -44.16
C THR A 727 19.77 -19.65 -43.33
N TYR A 728 20.14 -18.43 -43.72
CA TYR A 728 19.69 -17.22 -43.02
C TYR A 728 18.21 -16.91 -43.33
N LEU A 729 17.73 -17.12 -44.55
CA LEU A 729 16.33 -16.86 -44.93
C LEU A 729 15.34 -17.76 -44.15
N ILE A 730 15.76 -18.99 -43.83
CA ILE A 730 14.98 -19.90 -42.99
C ILE A 730 14.89 -19.36 -41.56
N ARG A 731 15.98 -18.83 -41.01
CA ARG A 731 15.99 -18.21 -39.68
C ARG A 731 15.18 -16.92 -39.65
N ASP A 732 15.28 -16.07 -40.67
CA ASP A 732 14.48 -14.85 -40.75
C ASP A 732 12.98 -15.18 -40.77
N ALA A 733 12.58 -16.21 -41.53
CA ALA A 733 11.20 -16.71 -41.52
C ALA A 733 10.79 -17.29 -40.16
N GLN A 734 11.64 -18.09 -39.49
CA GLN A 734 11.40 -18.58 -38.13
C GLN A 734 11.19 -17.42 -37.14
N HIS A 735 12.10 -16.43 -37.11
CA HIS A 735 12.01 -15.26 -36.24
C HIS A 735 10.73 -14.45 -36.45
N ILE A 736 10.33 -14.24 -37.71
CA ILE A 736 9.09 -13.51 -38.02
C ILE A 736 7.87 -14.30 -37.55
N VAL A 737 7.82 -15.62 -37.75
CA VAL A 737 6.71 -16.47 -37.26
C VAL A 737 6.67 -16.52 -35.73
N GLU A 738 7.81 -16.68 -35.05
CA GLU A 738 7.90 -16.62 -33.58
C GLU A 738 7.49 -15.26 -33.02
N SER A 739 7.85 -14.17 -33.69
CA SER A 739 7.43 -12.81 -33.33
C SER A 739 5.92 -12.63 -33.49
N ILE A 740 5.33 -13.11 -34.59
CA ILE A 740 3.88 -13.11 -34.80
C ILE A 740 3.18 -13.93 -33.71
N VAL A 741 3.63 -15.16 -33.44
CA VAL A 741 3.04 -16.03 -32.40
C VAL A 741 3.07 -15.34 -31.03
N SER A 742 4.20 -14.71 -30.69
CA SER A 742 4.37 -14.01 -29.41
C SER A 742 3.50 -12.75 -29.31
N LEU A 743 3.42 -11.96 -30.39
CA LEU A 743 2.58 -10.76 -30.45
C LEU A 743 1.10 -11.10 -30.38
N VAL A 744 0.64 -12.12 -31.11
CA VAL A 744 -0.77 -12.56 -31.12
C VAL A 744 -1.16 -13.18 -29.77
N HIS A 745 -0.29 -13.97 -29.11
CA HIS A 745 -0.58 -14.43 -27.75
C HIS A 745 -0.77 -13.28 -26.75
N ILE A 746 0.06 -12.24 -26.83
CA ILE A 746 -0.09 -11.04 -25.99
C ILE A 746 -1.36 -10.27 -26.39
N HIS A 747 -1.70 -10.19 -27.67
CA HIS A 747 -2.87 -9.47 -28.18
C HIS A 747 -4.19 -10.16 -27.79
N ASN A 748 -4.34 -11.45 -28.03
CA ASN A 748 -5.50 -12.24 -27.60
C ASN A 748 -5.69 -12.16 -26.07
N ALA A 749 -4.61 -12.20 -25.29
CA ALA A 749 -4.68 -12.01 -23.84
C ALA A 749 -5.14 -10.59 -23.43
N GLN A 750 -4.77 -9.56 -24.20
CA GLN A 750 -5.28 -8.19 -24.01
C GLN A 750 -6.77 -8.05 -24.32
N GLU A 751 -7.26 -8.81 -25.30
CA GLU A 751 -8.66 -8.84 -25.73
C GLU A 751 -9.54 -9.64 -24.79
N GLU A 752 -9.08 -10.81 -24.34
CA GLU A 752 -9.80 -11.66 -23.38
C GLU A 752 -10.07 -10.91 -22.05
N ASP A 753 -9.09 -10.19 -21.49
CA ASP A 753 -9.32 -9.31 -20.31
C ASP A 753 -10.34 -8.19 -20.60
N ILE A 754 -10.32 -7.61 -21.81
CA ILE A 754 -11.30 -6.60 -22.23
C ILE A 754 -12.71 -7.21 -22.28
N TYR A 755 -12.86 -8.40 -22.86
CA TYR A 755 -14.14 -9.10 -23.01
C TYR A 755 -14.66 -9.62 -21.67
N GLU A 756 -13.81 -10.24 -20.85
CA GLU A 756 -14.14 -10.68 -19.49
C GLU A 756 -14.52 -9.50 -18.60
N HIS A 757 -13.80 -8.38 -18.63
CA HIS A 757 -14.17 -7.25 -17.79
C HIS A 757 -15.48 -6.59 -18.24
N ALA A 758 -15.75 -6.54 -19.54
CA ALA A 758 -17.03 -6.08 -20.06
C ALA A 758 -18.20 -6.99 -19.63
N ALA A 759 -17.95 -8.28 -19.38
CA ALA A 759 -18.96 -9.26 -18.99
C ALA A 759 -19.12 -9.43 -17.46
N ALA A 760 -18.03 -9.46 -16.68
CA ALA A 760 -18.02 -9.86 -15.26
C ALA A 760 -18.91 -8.98 -14.35
N GLN A 761 -19.14 -7.72 -14.73
CA GLN A 761 -20.06 -6.83 -14.02
C GLN A 761 -21.55 -7.27 -14.14
N PHE A 762 -21.89 -8.24 -15.00
CA PHE A 762 -23.26 -8.74 -15.22
C PHE A 762 -23.70 -9.82 -14.21
N ALA A 763 -22.77 -10.63 -13.67
CA ALA A 763 -23.08 -11.83 -12.88
C ALA A 763 -23.69 -11.58 -11.47
N SER A 764 -23.94 -10.32 -11.09
CA SER A 764 -24.27 -9.90 -9.72
C SER A 764 -25.77 -9.64 -9.44
N ALA A 765 -26.70 -10.13 -10.28
CA ALA A 765 -28.14 -9.89 -10.10
C ALA A 765 -29.10 -10.99 -10.64
N PRO A 766 -30.12 -11.44 -9.86
CA PRO A 766 -31.19 -12.34 -10.35
C PRO A 766 -32.29 -11.63 -11.21
N GLY A 767 -33.02 -12.35 -12.08
CA GLY A 767 -34.06 -11.81 -13.01
C GLY A 767 -35.43 -11.43 -12.37
N LEU A 768 -36.57 -11.24 -13.05
CA LEU A 768 -37.14 -11.55 -14.40
C LEU A 768 -38.31 -10.53 -14.70
N PRO A 769 -39.23 -10.68 -15.70
CA PRO A 769 -39.08 -10.77 -17.17
C PRO A 769 -39.93 -9.74 -18.00
N ARG A 770 -39.75 -9.73 -19.35
CA ARG A 770 -40.59 -9.14 -20.45
C ARG A 770 -40.68 -7.60 -20.57
N ALA A 771 -40.67 -6.93 -21.74
CA ALA A 771 -41.12 -7.24 -23.11
C ALA A 771 -40.27 -6.51 -24.19
N GLY A 772 -40.47 -6.81 -25.49
CA GLY A 772 -39.50 -6.49 -26.57
C GLY A 772 -39.88 -5.40 -27.60
N ALA A 773 -38.95 -5.14 -28.53
CA ALA A 773 -39.12 -4.33 -29.74
C ALA A 773 -38.16 -4.79 -30.86
N LYS A 774 -38.56 -4.67 -32.12
CA LYS A 774 -37.79 -5.09 -33.31
C LYS A 774 -36.81 -4.02 -33.79
N LEU A 775 -35.69 -4.43 -34.38
CA LEU A 775 -34.85 -3.61 -35.26
C LEU A 775 -34.56 -4.39 -36.56
N GLY A 776 -34.43 -3.68 -37.67
CA GLY A 776 -34.18 -4.25 -39.00
C GLY A 776 -32.89 -3.72 -39.62
N GLY A 777 -32.28 -4.52 -40.49
CA GLY A 777 -31.08 -4.19 -41.26
C GLY A 777 -30.70 -5.35 -42.19
N THR A 778 -30.25 -5.06 -43.41
CA THR A 778 -30.15 -6.03 -44.52
C THR A 778 -28.77 -6.67 -44.67
N ARG A 779 -28.24 -7.25 -43.58
CA ARG A 779 -27.11 -8.21 -43.61
C ARG A 779 -27.41 -9.28 -42.56
N ALA A 780 -27.13 -10.55 -42.86
CA ALA A 780 -27.34 -11.63 -41.89
C ALA A 780 -26.39 -11.42 -40.70
N PRO A 781 -26.89 -11.30 -39.46
CA PRO A 781 -26.05 -10.86 -38.35
C PRO A 781 -25.07 -11.95 -37.90
N SER A 782 -23.86 -11.54 -37.52
CA SER A 782 -22.80 -12.44 -37.00
C SER A 782 -23.23 -13.14 -35.69
N ALA A 783 -22.49 -14.16 -35.26
CA ALA A 783 -22.77 -14.85 -33.99
C ALA A 783 -22.74 -13.85 -32.80
N PHE A 784 -21.70 -13.01 -32.77
CA PHE A 784 -21.54 -11.92 -31.82
C PHE A 784 -22.68 -10.88 -31.89
N GLU A 785 -23.09 -10.45 -33.08
CA GLU A 785 -24.22 -9.52 -33.25
C GLU A 785 -25.55 -10.08 -32.73
N ARG A 786 -25.79 -11.39 -32.91
CA ARG A 786 -26.97 -12.07 -32.37
C ARG A 786 -26.94 -12.16 -30.85
N ALA A 787 -25.76 -12.40 -30.25
CA ALA A 787 -25.59 -12.44 -28.80
C ALA A 787 -25.73 -11.05 -28.15
N LEU A 788 -25.29 -9.99 -28.83
CA LEU A 788 -25.44 -8.58 -28.42
C LEU A 788 -26.88 -8.07 -28.48
N ALA A 789 -27.69 -8.60 -29.40
CA ALA A 789 -29.09 -8.20 -29.61
C ALA A 789 -30.07 -8.78 -28.57
N ALA A 790 -29.60 -9.58 -27.61
CA ALA A 790 -30.41 -10.12 -26.52
C ALA A 790 -31.01 -8.98 -25.63
N PRO A 791 -32.25 -9.14 -25.12
CA PRO A 791 -32.99 -8.04 -24.51
C PRO A 791 -32.38 -7.54 -23.19
N ARG A 792 -32.03 -6.25 -23.14
CA ARG A 792 -31.45 -5.58 -21.96
C ARG A 792 -32.49 -5.18 -20.91
N VAL A 793 -32.21 -5.45 -19.64
CA VAL A 793 -33.01 -5.00 -18.49
C VAL A 793 -32.62 -3.57 -18.10
N LYS A 794 -33.60 -2.66 -17.96
CA LYS A 794 -33.37 -1.28 -17.47
C LYS A 794 -33.77 -1.13 -16.01
N ARG A 795 -32.81 -0.78 -15.13
CA ARG A 795 -33.11 -0.19 -13.81
C ARG A 795 -33.46 1.29 -13.96
N ARG A 796 -34.61 1.72 -13.41
CA ARG A 796 -34.89 3.15 -13.14
C ARG A 796 -34.41 3.48 -11.72
N SER A 797 -33.47 4.41 -11.60
CA SER A 797 -32.90 4.83 -10.32
C SER A 797 -33.81 5.81 -9.57
N ALA A 798 -34.61 5.31 -8.62
CA ALA A 798 -35.36 6.14 -7.68
C ALA A 798 -34.44 6.68 -6.56
N VAL A 799 -33.56 7.63 -6.90
CA VAL A 799 -32.56 8.18 -5.95
C VAL A 799 -32.87 9.62 -5.50
N MET A 800 -33.78 10.34 -6.17
CA MET A 800 -34.14 11.71 -5.79
C MET A 800 -35.17 11.86 -4.65
N ALA A 801 -35.84 10.78 -4.23
CA ALA A 801 -36.87 10.85 -3.19
C ALA A 801 -36.30 10.74 -1.75
N GLY A 802 -35.22 9.98 -1.55
CA GLY A 802 -34.68 9.71 -0.21
C GLY A 802 -34.04 10.92 0.47
N ALA A 803 -33.43 11.83 -0.31
CA ALA A 803 -32.73 13.00 0.23
C ALA A 803 -33.67 14.03 0.89
N LEU A 804 -34.90 14.17 0.38
CA LEU A 804 -35.91 15.07 0.95
C LEU A 804 -36.55 14.51 2.23
N ILE A 805 -36.67 13.18 2.35
CA ILE A 805 -37.23 12.53 3.54
C ILE A 805 -36.25 12.59 4.72
N ALA A 806 -34.94 12.43 4.46
CA ALA A 806 -33.91 12.57 5.51
C ALA A 806 -33.91 13.96 6.16
N LEU A 807 -34.14 15.03 5.38
CA LEU A 807 -34.26 16.40 5.87
C LEU A 807 -35.51 16.62 6.75
N ALA A 808 -36.60 15.91 6.50
CA ALA A 808 -37.81 15.99 7.32
C ALA A 808 -37.69 15.25 8.66
N VAL A 809 -36.99 14.10 8.70
CA VAL A 809 -36.86 13.27 9.91
C VAL A 809 -35.95 13.92 10.97
N ILE A 810 -34.89 14.61 10.55
CA ILE A 810 -33.95 15.29 11.47
C ILE A 810 -34.64 16.45 12.22
N ALA A 811 -35.64 17.10 11.63
CA ALA A 811 -36.42 18.15 12.28
C ALA A 811 -37.47 17.64 13.28
N GLY A 812 -37.86 16.35 13.22
CA GLY A 812 -38.94 15.79 14.04
C GLY A 812 -38.51 14.91 15.22
N GLY A 813 -37.30 14.36 15.22
CA GLY A 813 -36.90 13.31 16.16
C GLY A 813 -36.70 13.73 17.63
N GLY A 814 -36.45 15.01 17.90
CA GLY A 814 -35.99 15.49 19.21
C GLY A 814 -37.02 15.41 20.35
N ALA A 815 -38.32 15.32 20.05
CA ALA A 815 -39.39 15.46 21.05
C ALA A 815 -40.00 14.15 21.56
N PHE A 816 -39.72 12.99 20.93
CA PHE A 816 -40.44 11.74 21.24
C PHE A 816 -39.70 10.81 22.21
N TRP A 817 -38.37 10.90 22.29
CA TRP A 817 -37.56 9.93 23.05
C TRP A 817 -37.62 10.11 24.58
N GLY A 818 -37.92 11.33 25.05
CA GLY A 818 -37.93 11.65 26.49
C GLY A 818 -39.16 11.19 27.29
N TRP A 819 -40.16 10.53 26.67
CA TRP A 819 -41.48 10.34 27.31
C TRP A 819 -41.89 8.89 27.60
N ARG A 820 -41.22 7.85 27.05
CA ARG A 820 -41.85 6.50 26.97
C ARG A 820 -41.10 5.28 27.54
N HIS A 821 -40.09 5.44 28.41
CA HIS A 821 -39.57 4.29 29.17
C HIS A 821 -39.41 4.58 30.66
N GLY A 822 -40.38 4.09 31.43
CA GLY A 822 -40.29 3.94 32.88
C GLY A 822 -40.64 2.50 33.29
N ARG A 823 -39.94 2.02 34.32
CA ARG A 823 -40.12 0.76 35.07
C ARG A 823 -39.69 -0.56 34.40
N LEU A 824 -38.57 -1.09 34.88
CA LEU A 824 -38.35 -2.51 35.17
C LEU A 824 -37.63 -2.61 36.55
N PRO A 825 -37.59 -3.78 37.21
CA PRO A 825 -37.75 -3.86 38.67
C PRO A 825 -36.46 -3.76 39.51
N LEU A 826 -36.67 -3.49 40.80
CA LEU A 826 -35.65 -3.61 41.84
C LEU A 826 -35.25 -5.08 42.05
N GLN A 827 -33.96 -5.39 41.91
CA GLN A 827 -33.35 -6.58 42.50
C GLN A 827 -32.60 -6.20 43.78
N SER A 828 -32.53 -7.15 44.71
CA SER A 828 -32.00 -6.96 46.05
C SER A 828 -30.48 -6.77 46.07
N ARG A 829 -30.05 -5.88 46.96
CA ARG A 829 -28.65 -5.53 47.23
C ARG A 829 -28.00 -6.62 48.09
N GLU A 830 -26.89 -7.18 47.64
CA GLU A 830 -26.01 -8.03 48.45
C GLU A 830 -24.62 -7.38 48.46
N GLU A 831 -24.07 -7.14 49.65
CA GLU A 831 -22.78 -6.43 49.80
C GLU A 831 -21.62 -7.42 49.79
N SER A 832 -20.69 -7.24 48.87
CA SER A 832 -19.40 -7.94 48.85
C SER A 832 -18.31 -6.98 48.41
N SER A 833 -17.36 -6.67 49.31
CA SER A 833 -16.17 -5.87 48.96
C SER A 833 -15.16 -6.76 48.23
N SER A 834 -15.33 -6.90 46.91
CA SER A 834 -14.42 -7.65 46.06
C SER A 834 -13.03 -6.98 46.03
N ALA A 835 -11.98 -7.81 46.03
CA ALA A 835 -10.61 -7.34 45.90
C ALA A 835 -10.23 -7.29 44.42
N VAL A 836 -9.73 -6.14 43.97
CA VAL A 836 -9.51 -5.82 42.56
C VAL A 836 -8.03 -5.95 42.20
N VAL A 837 -7.73 -6.47 41.01
CA VAL A 837 -6.35 -6.43 40.47
C VAL A 837 -6.11 -5.07 39.82
N ALA A 838 -4.98 -4.44 40.17
CA ALA A 838 -4.59 -3.13 39.69
C ALA A 838 -3.12 -3.09 39.26
N THR A 839 -2.79 -2.32 38.22
CA THR A 839 -1.43 -2.16 37.70
C THR A 839 -0.90 -0.76 38.02
N ILE A 840 0.31 -0.70 38.57
CA ILE A 840 0.99 0.55 38.94
C ILE A 840 1.81 1.04 37.76
N HIS A 841 1.79 2.33 37.47
CA HIS A 841 2.58 3.00 36.44
C HIS A 841 3.27 4.23 37.01
N ALA A 842 4.48 4.54 36.54
CA ALA A 842 5.16 5.79 36.87
C ALA A 842 4.48 6.95 36.16
N ARG A 843 4.52 8.14 36.76
CA ARG A 843 3.80 9.32 36.27
C ARG A 843 4.32 9.83 34.93
N GLU A 844 5.64 9.93 34.79
CA GLU A 844 6.34 10.38 33.58
C GLU A 844 7.50 9.41 33.33
N THR A 845 7.63 8.90 32.10
CA THR A 845 8.72 8.00 31.71
C THR A 845 9.33 8.42 30.38
N THR A 846 10.65 8.33 30.28
CA THR A 846 11.42 8.59 29.07
C THR A 846 12.04 7.27 28.60
N PRO A 847 11.84 6.86 27.33
CA PRO A 847 12.45 5.65 26.80
C PRO A 847 13.94 5.85 26.51
N ILE A 848 14.75 4.84 26.81
CA ILE A 848 16.08 4.66 26.22
C ILE A 848 15.90 3.79 24.97
N THR A 849 16.11 4.35 23.80
CA THR A 849 16.03 3.66 22.51
C THR A 849 17.42 3.38 21.96
N ALA A 850 17.61 2.25 21.27
CA ALA A 850 18.81 2.06 20.45
C ALA A 850 18.76 2.97 19.20
N GLU A 851 19.88 3.56 18.81
CA GLU A 851 20.01 4.28 17.52
C GLU A 851 20.40 3.34 16.36
N THR A 852 20.76 2.10 16.66
CA THR A 852 21.20 1.10 15.69
C THR A 852 20.67 -0.27 16.09
N SER A 853 20.22 -1.08 15.13
CA SER A 853 19.74 -2.44 15.40
C SER A 853 20.90 -3.41 15.66
N GLY A 854 20.76 -4.32 16.60
CA GLY A 854 21.76 -5.37 16.85
C GLY A 854 21.46 -6.22 18.09
N VAL A 855 22.32 -7.21 18.34
CA VAL A 855 22.21 -8.09 19.52
C VAL A 855 22.84 -7.40 20.73
N ILE A 856 22.19 -7.45 21.90
CA ILE A 856 22.74 -6.88 23.13
C ILE A 856 23.85 -7.81 23.67
N GLY A 857 25.09 -7.31 23.68
CA GLY A 857 26.24 -8.04 24.22
C GLY A 857 26.45 -7.83 25.73
N ALA A 858 25.96 -6.72 26.28
CA ALA A 858 26.00 -6.44 27.72
C ALA A 858 24.85 -5.54 28.17
N VAL A 859 24.35 -5.77 29.39
CA VAL A 859 23.37 -4.92 30.10
C VAL A 859 23.99 -4.47 31.42
N TYR A 860 23.92 -3.17 31.70
CA TYR A 860 24.53 -2.54 32.88
C TYR A 860 23.49 -2.07 33.90
N CYS A 861 22.33 -1.56 33.45
CA CYS A 861 21.27 -1.04 34.32
C CYS A 861 20.21 -2.10 34.66
N LYS A 862 19.78 -2.15 35.93
CA LYS A 862 18.72 -3.03 36.43
C LYS A 862 17.43 -2.25 36.72
N ARG A 863 16.30 -2.97 36.77
CA ARG A 863 15.01 -2.39 37.20
C ARG A 863 15.08 -2.00 38.68
N GLY A 864 14.59 -0.81 39.02
CA GLY A 864 14.69 -0.19 40.34
C GLY A 864 16.00 0.56 40.61
N GLU A 865 16.96 0.55 39.67
CA GLU A 865 18.24 1.24 39.82
C GLU A 865 18.15 2.71 39.40
N ALA A 866 18.81 3.59 40.17
CA ALA A 866 18.95 5.00 39.85
C ALA A 866 20.08 5.21 38.82
N VAL A 867 19.80 5.97 37.77
CA VAL A 867 20.69 6.24 36.64
C VAL A 867 20.85 7.74 36.43
N ARG A 868 22.01 8.16 35.91
CA ARG A 868 22.29 9.55 35.54
C ARG A 868 22.22 9.78 34.03
N ALA A 869 21.95 11.00 33.61
CA ALA A 869 22.06 11.40 32.20
C ALA A 869 23.47 11.10 31.67
N GLY A 870 23.54 10.43 30.52
CA GLY A 870 24.79 9.93 29.91
C GLY A 870 25.32 8.60 30.45
N GLN A 871 24.69 7.98 31.46
CA GLN A 871 25.11 6.68 31.98
C GLN A 871 24.77 5.55 30.99
N PRO A 872 25.71 4.68 30.60
CA PRO A 872 25.43 3.54 29.72
C PRO A 872 24.62 2.46 30.44
N CYS A 873 23.52 2.02 29.82
CA CYS A 873 22.63 0.99 30.33
C CYS A 873 22.67 -0.33 29.56
N ALA A 874 23.05 -0.32 28.28
CA ALA A 874 23.39 -1.53 27.52
C ALA A 874 24.37 -1.23 26.39
N ARG A 875 25.06 -2.26 25.90
CA ARG A 875 25.95 -2.20 24.72
C ARG A 875 25.56 -3.28 23.71
N ILE A 876 25.46 -2.88 22.45
CA ILE A 876 25.23 -3.75 21.30
C ILE A 876 26.54 -4.45 20.90
N GLU A 877 26.47 -5.73 20.55
CA GLU A 877 27.60 -6.52 20.09
C GLU A 877 28.00 -6.12 18.67
N ALA A 878 29.01 -5.26 18.55
CA ALA A 878 29.43 -4.66 17.28
C ALA A 878 30.52 -5.45 16.51
N ARG A 879 30.79 -6.72 16.87
CA ARG A 879 31.91 -7.51 16.28
C ARG A 879 31.82 -7.59 14.76
N GLY A 880 30.64 -7.86 14.20
CA GLY A 880 30.44 -7.89 12.74
C GLY A 880 30.67 -6.55 12.03
N LEU A 881 30.40 -5.41 12.71
CA LEU A 881 30.69 -4.07 12.18
C LEU A 881 32.19 -3.74 12.28
N GLN A 882 32.91 -4.27 13.26
CA GLN A 882 34.37 -4.15 13.37
C GLN A 882 35.08 -4.98 12.29
N ASP A 883 34.62 -6.21 12.04
CA ASP A 883 35.13 -7.07 10.97
C ASP A 883 34.86 -6.46 9.58
N GLU A 884 33.67 -5.90 9.38
CA GLU A 884 33.32 -5.18 8.15
C GLU A 884 34.16 -3.92 7.96
N LEU A 885 34.36 -3.13 9.01
CA LEU A 885 35.24 -1.96 8.95
C LEU A 885 36.68 -2.34 8.57
N ALA A 886 37.20 -3.44 9.13
CA ALA A 886 38.53 -3.94 8.78
C ALA A 886 38.63 -4.39 7.30
N ARG A 887 37.58 -5.01 6.75
CA ARG A 887 37.49 -5.34 5.32
C ARG A 887 37.47 -4.09 4.44
N GLN A 888 36.68 -3.08 4.81
CA GLN A 888 36.58 -1.83 4.06
C GLN A 888 37.90 -1.04 4.07
N GLU A 889 38.58 -0.94 5.22
CA GLU A 889 39.89 -0.29 5.31
C GLU A 889 40.98 -1.02 4.50
N LEU A 890 40.90 -2.36 4.38
CA LEU A 890 41.78 -3.13 3.50
C LEU A 890 41.47 -2.86 2.01
N ALA A 891 40.19 -2.82 1.63
CA ALA A 891 39.76 -2.53 0.27
C ALA A 891 40.15 -1.11 -0.17
N LEU A 892 40.04 -0.11 0.71
CA LEU A 892 40.49 1.26 0.45
C LEU A 892 41.99 1.31 0.15
N ARG A 893 42.83 0.58 0.89
CA ARG A 893 44.29 0.50 0.63
C ARG A 893 44.60 -0.08 -0.75
N GLN A 894 43.83 -1.08 -1.20
CA GLN A 894 43.96 -1.62 -2.55
C GLN A 894 43.56 -0.58 -3.61
N ARG A 895 42.44 0.12 -3.40
CA ARG A 895 41.94 1.16 -4.33
C ARG A 895 42.87 2.37 -4.44
N ILE A 896 43.51 2.81 -3.35
CA ILE A 896 44.54 3.86 -3.39
C ILE A 896 45.68 3.44 -4.32
N ALA A 897 46.16 2.19 -4.23
CA ALA A 897 47.22 1.68 -5.10
C ALA A 897 46.79 1.53 -6.57
N GLU A 898 45.50 1.24 -6.84
CA GLU A 898 44.94 1.22 -8.19
C GLU A 898 44.80 2.62 -8.79
N ALA A 899 44.32 3.60 -8.02
CA ALA A 899 44.25 5.00 -8.41
C ALA A 899 45.64 5.60 -8.71
N GLU A 900 46.65 5.31 -7.88
CA GLU A 900 48.04 5.71 -8.13
C GLU A 900 48.57 5.13 -9.46
N ARG A 901 48.29 3.85 -9.75
CA ARG A 901 48.66 3.21 -11.04
C ARG A 901 47.95 3.88 -12.21
N ALA A 902 46.64 4.13 -12.13
CA ALA A 902 45.88 4.79 -13.18
C ALA A 902 46.36 6.23 -13.44
N ARG A 903 46.68 6.99 -12.39
CA ARG A 903 47.31 8.32 -12.49
C ARG A 903 48.68 8.25 -13.16
N ALA A 904 49.51 7.24 -12.84
CA ALA A 904 50.81 7.03 -13.48
C ALA A 904 50.67 6.66 -14.98
N GLU A 905 49.73 5.77 -15.33
CA GLU A 905 49.40 5.43 -16.73
C GLU A 905 48.96 6.69 -17.51
N ALA A 906 48.08 7.51 -16.94
CA ALA A 906 47.64 8.77 -17.55
C ALA A 906 48.81 9.77 -17.75
N GLY A 907 49.72 9.86 -16.77
CA GLY A 907 50.94 10.67 -16.87
C GLY A 907 51.88 10.21 -18.00
N GLN A 908 52.09 8.89 -18.13
CA GLN A 908 52.88 8.31 -19.22
C GLN A 908 52.24 8.54 -20.59
N ALA A 909 50.92 8.35 -20.72
CA ALA A 909 50.17 8.58 -21.93
C ALA A 909 50.20 10.06 -22.36
N LYS A 910 50.08 10.99 -21.41
CA LYS A 910 50.25 12.42 -21.64
C LYS A 910 51.65 12.75 -22.17
N ALA A 911 52.70 12.27 -21.50
CA ALA A 911 54.07 12.48 -21.94
C ALA A 911 54.36 11.90 -23.33
N ALA A 912 53.72 10.78 -23.70
CA ALA A 912 53.80 10.21 -25.05
C ALA A 912 53.10 11.11 -26.10
N ALA A 913 51.90 11.62 -25.80
CA ALA A 913 51.20 12.56 -26.66
C ALA A 913 51.99 13.87 -26.85
N ASP A 914 52.55 14.43 -25.78
CA ASP A 914 53.34 15.68 -25.81
C ASP A 914 54.68 15.53 -26.55
N ARG A 915 55.28 14.32 -26.58
CA ARG A 915 56.43 14.02 -27.43
C ARG A 915 56.04 13.94 -28.90
N MET A 916 54.91 13.29 -29.22
CA MET A 916 54.41 13.24 -30.61
C MET A 916 53.97 14.61 -31.13
N ALA A 917 53.42 15.49 -30.28
CA ALA A 917 53.05 16.85 -30.64
C ALA A 917 54.28 17.70 -31.02
N ARG A 918 55.41 17.51 -30.34
CA ARG A 918 56.67 18.23 -30.60
C ARG A 918 57.47 17.68 -31.79
N GLY A 919 57.19 16.46 -32.26
CA GLY A 919 58.01 15.74 -33.26
C GLY A 919 57.84 16.15 -34.73
N GLY A 920 57.00 17.14 -35.06
CA GLY A 920 56.77 17.59 -36.43
C GLY A 920 55.78 16.72 -37.22
N ALA A 921 54.89 17.37 -37.98
CA ALA A 921 53.74 16.71 -38.59
C ALA A 921 54.10 15.84 -39.81
N ARG A 922 54.20 14.51 -39.62
CA ARG A 922 54.06 13.52 -40.72
C ARG A 922 53.06 12.38 -40.49
N LYS A 923 52.48 12.23 -39.28
CA LYS A 923 51.41 11.23 -39.00
C LYS A 923 50.34 11.77 -38.04
N GLN A 924 49.43 12.60 -38.54
CA GLN A 924 48.26 13.12 -37.80
C GLN A 924 47.37 12.01 -37.20
N LYS A 925 47.32 10.84 -37.86
CA LYS A 925 46.68 9.61 -37.35
C LYS A 925 47.35 9.05 -36.08
N ALA A 926 48.68 9.18 -35.94
CA ALA A 926 49.41 8.74 -34.75
C ALA A 926 49.19 9.69 -33.56
N LEU A 927 49.24 11.00 -33.79
CA LEU A 927 48.97 12.00 -32.75
C LEU A 927 47.53 11.88 -32.20
N SER A 928 46.53 11.70 -33.06
CA SER A 928 45.15 11.47 -32.62
C SER A 928 44.95 10.14 -31.89
N ALA A 929 45.72 9.10 -32.22
CA ALA A 929 45.71 7.84 -31.47
C ALA A 929 46.34 8.00 -30.07
N ALA A 930 47.47 8.70 -29.97
CA ALA A 930 48.10 9.01 -28.68
C ALA A 930 47.21 9.89 -27.79
N ARG A 931 46.51 10.87 -28.37
CA ARG A 931 45.57 11.73 -27.65
C ARG A 931 44.37 10.96 -27.11
N ARG A 932 43.75 10.08 -27.92
CA ARG A 932 42.70 9.14 -27.47
C ARG A 932 43.19 8.11 -26.44
N ALA A 933 44.47 7.77 -26.43
CA ALA A 933 45.05 6.91 -25.39
C ALA A 933 45.17 7.68 -24.06
N TYR A 934 45.64 8.93 -24.10
CA TYR A 934 45.65 9.81 -22.93
C TYR A 934 44.24 10.08 -22.38
N GLU A 935 43.28 10.43 -23.22
CA GLU A 935 41.88 10.69 -22.81
C GLU A 935 41.26 9.47 -22.10
N ARG A 936 41.49 8.24 -22.59
CA ARG A 936 41.03 7.02 -21.94
C ARG A 936 41.74 6.73 -20.62
N ALA A 937 43.06 6.93 -20.55
CA ALA A 937 43.81 6.76 -19.30
C ALA A 937 43.42 7.81 -18.24
N GLN A 938 43.15 9.05 -18.67
CA GLN A 938 42.67 10.12 -17.80
C GLN A 938 41.25 9.84 -17.27
N ALA A 939 40.34 9.36 -18.13
CA ALA A 939 39.00 8.95 -17.71
C ALA A 939 39.05 7.80 -16.69
N ARG A 940 39.94 6.82 -16.90
CA ARG A 940 40.19 5.73 -15.93
C ARG A 940 40.68 6.27 -14.59
N ALA A 941 41.67 7.16 -14.59
CA ALA A 941 42.20 7.76 -13.35
C ALA A 941 41.12 8.54 -12.57
N LEU A 942 40.26 9.31 -13.26
CA LEU A 942 39.13 10.01 -12.64
C LEU A 942 38.08 9.04 -12.08
N SER A 943 37.87 7.89 -12.72
CA SER A 943 36.96 6.84 -12.24
C SER A 943 37.46 6.18 -10.95
N GLU A 944 38.76 5.87 -10.85
CA GLU A 944 39.32 5.29 -9.62
C GLU A 944 39.36 6.31 -8.47
N ASP A 945 39.63 7.60 -8.76
CA ASP A 945 39.57 8.68 -7.77
C ASP A 945 38.15 8.87 -7.19
N ALA A 946 37.12 8.75 -8.04
CA ALA A 946 35.72 8.75 -7.60
C ALA A 946 35.39 7.51 -6.74
N ALA A 947 35.83 6.32 -7.15
CA ALA A 947 35.63 5.08 -6.41
C ALA A 947 36.31 5.11 -5.01
N MET A 948 37.52 5.68 -4.92
CA MET A 948 38.22 5.90 -3.66
C MET A 948 37.41 6.80 -2.71
N THR A 949 36.86 7.91 -3.23
CA THR A 949 36.03 8.84 -2.45
C THR A 949 34.78 8.16 -1.89
N THR A 950 34.12 7.30 -2.69
CA THR A 950 32.96 6.51 -2.25
C THR A 950 33.33 5.50 -1.16
N ALA A 951 34.50 4.85 -1.25
CA ALA A 951 34.98 3.92 -0.24
C ALA A 951 35.31 4.61 1.10
N GLU A 952 35.89 5.82 1.07
CA GLU A 952 36.11 6.63 2.27
C GLU A 952 34.78 7.04 2.94
N ALA A 953 33.76 7.39 2.15
CA ALA A 953 32.43 7.71 2.66
C ALA A 953 31.77 6.50 3.37
N ALA A 954 31.89 5.29 2.80
CA ALA A 954 31.40 4.06 3.42
C ALA A 954 32.08 3.76 4.77
N ILE A 955 33.40 3.86 4.83
CA ILE A 955 34.18 3.69 6.07
C ILE A 955 33.74 4.69 7.15
N ASN A 956 33.50 5.95 6.77
CA ASN A 956 33.04 6.98 7.70
C ASN A 956 31.62 6.72 8.22
N ALA A 957 30.73 6.17 7.38
CA ALA A 957 29.40 5.73 7.81
C ALA A 957 29.48 4.58 8.82
N THR A 958 30.24 3.52 8.53
CA THR A 958 30.44 2.39 9.46
C THR A 958 31.08 2.83 10.78
N LYS A 959 32.03 3.79 10.75
CA LYS A 959 32.61 4.42 11.96
C LYS A 959 31.62 5.27 12.75
N ALA A 960 30.61 5.86 12.12
CA ALA A 960 29.54 6.57 12.81
C ALA A 960 28.62 5.58 13.53
N THR A 961 28.18 4.51 12.84
CA THR A 961 27.35 3.44 13.41
C THR A 961 28.02 2.70 14.58
N LEU A 962 29.35 2.59 14.58
CA LEU A 962 30.10 2.03 15.72
C LEU A 962 30.08 2.91 16.98
N LYS A 963 29.84 4.22 16.86
CA LYS A 963 29.72 5.13 18.02
C LYS A 963 28.34 5.07 18.68
N THR A 964 27.31 4.67 17.94
CA THR A 964 25.91 4.60 18.37
C THR A 964 25.51 3.23 18.95
N ALA A 965 26.49 2.37 19.23
CA ALA A 965 26.32 1.02 19.75
C ALA A 965 26.12 0.94 21.29
N GLU A 966 26.07 2.07 21.99
CA GLU A 966 25.78 2.14 23.43
C GLU A 966 24.45 2.86 23.70
N LEU A 967 23.61 2.23 24.51
CA LEU A 967 22.34 2.80 24.96
C LEU A 967 22.59 3.55 26.26
N VAL A 968 22.51 4.87 26.24
CA VAL A 968 22.74 5.76 27.40
C VAL A 968 21.43 6.37 27.92
N SER A 969 21.33 6.59 29.23
CA SER A 969 20.17 7.29 29.80
C SER A 969 20.13 8.75 29.35
N PRO A 970 19.01 9.27 28.81
CA PRO A 970 18.89 10.67 28.40
C PRO A 970 18.64 11.63 29.58
N ILE A 971 18.22 11.10 30.74
CA ILE A 971 17.85 11.86 31.94
C ILE A 971 18.41 11.22 33.22
N ASP A 972 18.45 12.00 34.30
CA ASP A 972 18.54 11.46 35.65
C ASP A 972 17.19 10.86 36.06
N GLY A 973 17.18 9.69 36.69
CA GLY A 973 15.93 9.03 37.13
C GLY A 973 16.12 7.57 37.55
N THR A 974 15.03 6.82 37.63
CA THR A 974 15.03 5.40 38.05
C THR A 974 14.52 4.49 36.91
N ILE A 975 15.19 3.38 36.64
CA ILE A 975 14.78 2.42 35.61
C ILE A 975 13.53 1.67 36.08
N VAL A 976 12.36 1.99 35.51
CA VAL A 976 11.07 1.37 35.86
C VAL A 976 10.68 0.23 34.91
N GLY A 977 11.21 0.23 33.69
CA GLY A 977 10.99 -0.82 32.68
C GLY A 977 12.29 -1.21 31.98
N ARG A 978 12.42 -2.50 31.66
CA ARG A 978 13.55 -3.07 30.92
C ARG A 978 13.02 -4.15 29.99
N ALA A 979 13.14 -3.94 28.68
CA ALA A 979 12.66 -4.84 27.64
C ALA A 979 13.80 -5.66 26.99
N VAL A 980 15.04 -5.51 27.49
CA VAL A 980 16.26 -6.05 26.89
C VAL A 980 17.08 -6.89 27.86
N ASP A 981 17.65 -7.96 27.32
CA ASP A 981 18.54 -8.92 27.98
C ASP A 981 19.68 -9.30 27.03
N VAL A 982 20.78 -9.83 27.58
CA VAL A 982 21.95 -10.25 26.79
C VAL A 982 21.55 -11.36 25.83
N GLY A 983 21.98 -11.26 24.57
CA GLY A 983 21.60 -12.17 23.48
C GLY A 983 20.28 -11.82 22.77
N LYS A 984 19.49 -10.86 23.28
CA LYS A 984 18.28 -10.38 22.59
C LYS A 984 18.64 -9.39 21.48
N MET A 985 18.00 -9.53 20.31
CA MET A 985 18.06 -8.53 19.25
C MET A 985 17.17 -7.32 19.59
N VAL A 986 17.69 -6.13 19.40
CA VAL A 986 17.02 -4.84 19.62
C VAL A 986 17.02 -4.07 18.31
N ARG A 987 15.91 -3.39 17.99
CA ARG A 987 15.80 -2.58 16.77
C ARG A 987 16.03 -1.09 17.05
N ALA A 988 16.57 -0.38 16.07
CA ALA A 988 16.69 1.08 16.15
C ALA A 988 15.32 1.73 16.38
N GLY A 989 15.23 2.67 17.31
CA GLY A 989 13.99 3.34 17.74
C GLY A 989 13.13 2.56 18.74
N GLU A 990 13.47 1.31 19.08
CA GLU A 990 12.69 0.48 20.00
C GLU A 990 13.02 0.80 21.49
N PRO A 991 12.02 1.05 22.36
CA PRO A 991 12.25 1.41 23.77
C PRO A 991 12.80 0.22 24.56
N SER A 992 14.10 0.25 24.82
CA SER A 992 14.85 -0.82 25.49
C SER A 992 14.78 -0.74 27.01
N PHE A 993 14.77 0.48 27.54
CA PHE A 993 14.51 0.79 28.95
C PHE A 993 13.50 1.93 29.08
N LEU A 994 12.85 2.04 30.22
CA LEU A 994 12.04 3.19 30.61
C LEU A 994 12.61 3.79 31.90
N VAL A 995 13.00 5.06 31.86
CA VAL A 995 13.49 5.83 33.00
C VAL A 995 12.37 6.73 33.50
N ALA A 996 11.99 6.62 34.77
CA ALA A 996 11.09 7.56 35.42
C ALA A 996 11.88 8.71 36.07
N SER A 997 11.49 9.94 35.78
CA SER A 997 12.06 11.15 36.40
C SER A 997 11.62 11.35 37.85
N ASP A 998 10.43 10.85 38.20
CA ASP A 998 9.82 10.95 39.53
C ASP A 998 9.04 9.65 39.83
N ILE A 999 9.35 9.02 40.97
CA ILE A 999 8.68 7.81 41.48
C ILE A 999 7.82 8.08 42.72
N GLY A 1000 7.83 9.32 43.25
CA GLY A 1000 7.07 9.73 44.44
C GLY A 1000 5.58 9.90 44.19
N VAL A 1001 5.12 9.80 42.94
CA VAL A 1001 3.71 9.78 42.55
C VAL A 1001 3.48 8.70 41.50
N VAL A 1002 2.48 7.84 41.72
CA VAL A 1002 2.14 6.74 40.81
C VAL A 1002 0.71 6.83 40.28
N LYS A 1003 0.51 6.29 39.08
CA LYS A 1003 -0.80 6.07 38.44
C LYS A 1003 -1.18 4.61 38.65
N ILE A 1004 -2.31 4.32 39.28
CA ILE A 1004 -2.80 2.95 39.51
C ILE A 1004 -4.04 2.74 38.65
N GLU A 1005 -4.03 1.74 37.78
CA GLU A 1005 -5.16 1.40 36.90
C GLU A 1005 -5.80 0.09 37.36
N ALA A 1006 -7.12 0.09 37.59
CA ALA A 1006 -7.85 -0.99 38.26
C ALA A 1006 -9.22 -1.23 37.58
N GLN A 1007 -9.74 -2.46 37.61
CA GLN A 1007 -11.08 -2.79 37.08
C GLN A 1007 -12.09 -2.86 38.22
N VAL A 1008 -13.12 -2.02 38.20
CA VAL A 1008 -14.13 -1.92 39.26
C VAL A 1008 -15.54 -2.20 38.74
N ASP A 1009 -16.43 -2.63 39.63
CA ASP A 1009 -17.82 -2.85 39.27
C ASP A 1009 -18.60 -1.55 38.99
N ALA A 1010 -19.76 -1.71 38.37
CA ALA A 1010 -20.68 -0.61 38.08
C ALA A 1010 -21.21 0.10 39.34
N ALA A 1011 -21.20 -0.51 40.53
CA ALA A 1011 -21.66 0.11 41.76
C ALA A 1011 -20.64 1.11 42.33
N PHE A 1012 -19.34 0.79 42.21
CA PHE A 1012 -18.24 1.71 42.49
C PHE A 1012 -18.29 2.92 41.54
N ALA A 1013 -18.46 2.67 40.24
CA ALA A 1013 -18.57 3.72 39.23
C ALA A 1013 -19.82 4.61 39.38
N ALA A 1014 -20.93 4.06 39.92
CA ALA A 1014 -22.14 4.83 40.21
C ALA A 1014 -22.01 5.74 41.45
N THR A 1015 -21.07 5.43 42.36
CA THR A 1015 -20.92 6.13 43.66
C THR A 1015 -19.77 7.13 43.69
N HIS A 1016 -18.76 7.00 42.81
CA HIS A 1016 -17.58 7.87 42.78
C HIS A 1016 -17.50 8.71 41.49
N ARG A 1017 -16.94 9.91 41.59
CA ARG A 1017 -16.76 10.87 40.50
C ARG A 1017 -15.29 11.20 40.26
N LEU A 1018 -14.98 11.62 39.04
CA LEU A 1018 -13.65 12.10 38.67
C LEU A 1018 -13.25 13.27 39.59
N GLY A 1019 -12.16 13.09 40.33
CA GLY A 1019 -11.68 14.03 41.34
C GLY A 1019 -11.89 13.58 42.79
N ASP A 1020 -12.64 12.51 43.05
CA ASP A 1020 -12.85 12.02 44.41
C ASP A 1020 -11.56 11.45 45.03
N ALA A 1021 -11.44 11.56 46.36
CA ALA A 1021 -10.38 10.94 47.13
C ALA A 1021 -10.82 9.52 47.53
N ILE A 1022 -10.05 8.53 47.11
CA ILE A 1022 -10.33 7.11 47.31
C ILE A 1022 -9.24 6.54 48.22
N ALA A 1023 -9.65 5.98 49.35
CA ALA A 1023 -8.80 5.22 50.24
C ALA A 1023 -8.78 3.75 49.80
N PHE A 1024 -7.59 3.14 49.77
CA PHE A 1024 -7.43 1.73 49.40
C PHE A 1024 -6.27 1.08 50.16
N ARG A 1025 -6.39 -0.22 50.37
CA ARG A 1025 -5.34 -1.08 50.96
C ARG A 1025 -4.77 -1.98 49.88
N VAL A 1026 -3.48 -2.27 49.96
CA VAL A 1026 -2.79 -3.24 49.09
C VAL A 1026 -2.63 -4.54 49.87
N ASP A 1027 -3.08 -5.67 49.32
CA ASP A 1027 -3.07 -6.95 50.04
C ASP A 1027 -1.66 -7.40 50.42
N ASP A 1028 -0.67 -7.12 49.56
CA ASP A 1028 0.75 -7.44 49.77
C ASP A 1028 1.47 -6.46 50.73
N ILE A 1029 0.81 -5.40 51.19
CA ILE A 1029 1.33 -4.41 52.14
C ILE A 1029 0.35 -4.28 53.33
N PRO A 1030 0.26 -5.29 54.20
CA PRO A 1030 -0.75 -5.35 55.24
C PRO A 1030 -0.60 -4.23 56.28
N GLY A 1031 -1.70 -3.51 56.51
CA GLY A 1031 -1.82 -2.49 57.57
C GLY A 1031 -1.74 -1.04 57.09
N GLN A 1032 -1.13 -0.76 55.94
CA GLN A 1032 -1.00 0.60 55.42
C GLN A 1032 -2.22 1.00 54.56
N LEU A 1033 -2.69 2.24 54.74
CA LEU A 1033 -3.82 2.80 53.99
C LEU A 1033 -3.31 3.86 53.00
N PHE A 1034 -3.48 3.60 51.72
CA PHE A 1034 -3.06 4.50 50.65
C PHE A 1034 -4.22 5.37 50.19
N HIS A 1035 -3.91 6.62 49.82
CA HIS A 1035 -4.89 7.58 49.34
C HIS A 1035 -4.57 7.95 47.90
N GLY A 1036 -5.55 7.74 47.00
CA GLY A 1036 -5.45 8.06 45.59
C GLY A 1036 -6.60 8.95 45.14
N LYS A 1037 -6.35 9.86 44.19
CA LYS A 1037 -7.41 10.68 43.58
C LYS A 1037 -7.91 10.02 42.30
N LEU A 1038 -9.21 9.89 42.09
CA LEU A 1038 -9.76 9.38 40.83
C LEU A 1038 -9.48 10.38 39.70
N THR A 1039 -8.79 9.93 38.65
CA THR A 1039 -8.35 10.79 37.53
C THR A 1039 -8.91 10.39 36.18
N GLN A 1040 -9.30 9.13 36.00
CA GLN A 1040 -9.96 8.62 34.79
C GLN A 1040 -10.91 7.48 35.16
N MET A 1041 -11.98 7.33 34.37
CA MET A 1041 -12.97 6.25 34.48
C MET A 1041 -13.53 6.01 33.07
N SER A 1042 -13.60 4.75 32.64
CA SER A 1042 -14.19 4.36 31.36
C SER A 1042 -15.71 4.57 31.37
N GLN A 1043 -16.29 4.87 30.21
CA GLN A 1043 -17.76 4.87 30.00
C GLN A 1043 -18.24 3.65 29.18
N GLU A 1044 -17.32 2.86 28.65
CA GLU A 1044 -17.60 1.57 28.00
C GLU A 1044 -17.09 0.45 28.92
N PRO A 1045 -17.86 -0.65 29.09
CA PRO A 1045 -17.43 -1.79 29.90
C PRO A 1045 -16.19 -2.44 29.30
N ALA A 1046 -15.31 -2.96 30.16
CA ALA A 1046 -14.08 -3.62 29.74
C ALA A 1046 -14.39 -4.92 28.97
N ALA A 1047 -13.49 -5.32 28.07
CA ALA A 1047 -13.66 -6.48 27.20
C ALA A 1047 -13.63 -7.86 27.92
N GLY A 1048 -13.75 -7.89 29.25
CA GLY A 1048 -13.78 -9.09 30.10
C GLY A 1048 -15.13 -9.37 30.79
N GLY A 1049 -16.07 -8.43 30.80
CA GLY A 1049 -17.38 -8.61 31.45
C GLY A 1049 -18.28 -7.39 31.30
N ALA A 1050 -19.60 -7.61 31.21
CA ALA A 1050 -20.57 -6.54 30.90
C ALA A 1050 -20.68 -5.44 31.99
N ASP A 1051 -20.23 -5.73 33.21
CA ASP A 1051 -20.41 -4.88 34.40
C ASP A 1051 -19.11 -4.32 35.01
N GLU A 1052 -17.94 -4.55 34.39
CA GLU A 1052 -16.64 -4.03 34.85
C GLU A 1052 -16.17 -2.80 34.06
N MET A 1053 -15.61 -1.80 34.77
CA MET A 1053 -15.10 -0.55 34.21
C MET A 1053 -13.66 -0.26 34.66
N SER A 1054 -12.80 0.20 33.75
CA SER A 1054 -11.45 0.65 34.10
C SER A 1054 -11.48 2.02 34.79
N VAL A 1055 -10.81 2.13 35.94
CA VAL A 1055 -10.56 3.37 36.68
C VAL A 1055 -9.07 3.61 36.89
N VAL A 1056 -8.70 4.89 36.97
CA VAL A 1056 -7.33 5.33 37.22
C VAL A 1056 -7.25 6.22 38.45
N LEU A 1057 -6.48 5.78 39.44
CA LEU A 1057 -6.12 6.54 40.63
C LEU A 1057 -4.75 7.20 40.45
N ARG A 1058 -4.57 8.41 40.99
CA ARG A 1058 -3.26 9.01 41.22
C ARG A 1058 -2.96 8.96 42.72
N ALA A 1059 -2.01 8.13 43.14
CA ALA A 1059 -1.61 7.97 44.54
C ALA A 1059 -0.24 8.62 44.81
N SER A 1060 -0.03 9.11 46.03
CA SER A 1060 1.33 9.44 46.49
C SER A 1060 2.10 8.15 46.83
N ASN A 1061 3.40 8.18 46.62
CA ASN A 1061 4.33 7.07 46.81
C ASN A 1061 5.65 7.57 47.45
N GLU A 1062 5.54 8.49 48.39
CA GLU A 1062 6.68 9.08 49.10
C GLU A 1062 7.54 8.02 49.83
N ASP A 1063 6.92 6.93 50.32
CA ASP A 1063 7.61 5.79 50.94
C ASP A 1063 8.25 4.82 49.93
N GLY A 1064 8.02 4.99 48.62
CA GLY A 1064 8.55 4.14 47.55
C GLY A 1064 7.97 2.72 47.46
N LEU A 1065 6.97 2.38 48.27
CA LEU A 1065 6.41 1.03 48.42
C LEU A 1065 5.57 0.56 47.20
N LEU A 1066 4.96 1.49 46.46
CA LEU A 1066 4.16 1.19 45.27
C LEU A 1066 5.06 1.16 44.03
N GLN A 1067 5.64 0.00 43.71
CA GLN A 1067 6.62 -0.12 42.63
C GLN A 1067 5.99 0.01 41.22
N PRO A 1068 6.44 0.96 40.37
CA PRO A 1068 5.94 1.08 39.01
C PRO A 1068 6.15 -0.17 38.16
N GLY A 1069 5.08 -0.60 37.48
CA GLY A 1069 5.01 -1.76 36.59
C GLY A 1069 4.82 -3.10 37.30
N SER A 1070 4.32 -3.11 38.54
CA SER A 1070 3.78 -4.33 39.19
C SER A 1070 2.26 -4.36 39.10
N SER A 1071 1.69 -5.56 38.99
CA SER A 1071 0.27 -5.79 39.27
C SER A 1071 0.12 -6.18 40.74
N ILE A 1072 -0.76 -5.49 41.46
CA ILE A 1072 -1.07 -5.68 42.89
C ILE A 1072 -2.56 -5.94 43.07
N ARG A 1073 -2.96 -6.57 44.18
CA ARG A 1073 -4.37 -6.67 44.55
C ARG A 1073 -4.72 -5.58 45.57
N ILE A 1074 -5.77 -4.81 45.29
CA ILE A 1074 -6.24 -3.70 46.13
C ILE A 1074 -7.67 -3.90 46.60
N ARG A 1075 -7.97 -3.37 47.79
CA ARG A 1075 -9.32 -3.29 48.35
C ARG A 1075 -9.66 -1.84 48.68
N PHE A 1076 -10.80 -1.38 48.17
CA PHE A 1076 -11.31 -0.03 48.41
C PHE A 1076 -11.99 0.05 49.78
N GLU A 1077 -11.80 1.16 50.49
CA GLU A 1077 -12.44 1.43 51.77
C GLU A 1077 -13.64 2.35 51.53
N GLN A 1078 -14.86 1.95 51.94
CA GLN A 1078 -16.04 2.81 51.77
C GLN A 1078 -15.93 4.04 52.69
N SER A 1079 -16.14 5.24 52.13
CA SER A 1079 -16.28 6.45 52.94
C SER A 1079 -17.57 6.38 53.78
N GLY A 1080 -17.42 5.99 55.04
CA GLY A 1080 -18.47 6.14 56.04
C GLY A 1080 -18.85 7.61 56.18
N THR A 1081 -20.14 7.92 56.04
CA THR A 1081 -20.69 9.29 56.16
C THR A 1081 -20.47 9.85 57.56
N GLY A 1082 -19.49 10.72 57.70
CA GLY A 1082 -19.24 11.51 58.91
C GLY A 1082 -19.82 12.92 58.80
N LEU A 1083 -21.13 13.03 59.06
CA LEU A 1083 -21.97 14.25 59.15
C LEU A 1083 -22.17 15.07 57.87
#